data_AF-A0A368GJK3-F1
#
_entry.id   AF-A0A368GJK3-F1
#
_cell.length_a   1.000
_cell.length_b   1.000
_cell.length_c   1.000
_cell.angle_alpha   90.00
_cell.angle_beta   90.00
_cell.angle_gamma   90.00
#
_symmetry.space_group_name_H-M   'P 1'
#
loop_
_entity.id
_entity.type
_entity.pdbx_description
1 polymer ?
#
loop_
_entity_poly.entity_id
_entity_poly.type
_entity_poly.pdbx_seq_one_letter_code
_entity_poly.pdbx_strand_id
1 'polypeptide(L)'
;LRSRRNRSSYDIFQEAWGRAALREFGALDFLISRLSSTSSNSADRLAIVQPLRHFVHDTNGMAFLARNRVFVDTVVKDVKEFIDDNKVVCEPEIVSDEDLYRPDSPLLMEIESCLQKKGDYSEDGDSRDSRLHKDYSSLWAYSTPSPNRSSFSSPMYSPPSSGAGSPLSAFSSSPLTSPYSNPRSSTDSFSEVPDLDPSSSSAEARQERTTPCGCGLAEKWWIHIIESELWLLTWQAQEDANLPFLCRDDVVNAVLSYLALAPSPDYRIGRVLRRLACSRPSIDSLLSMQFHTRVLHTLCMVPCRVVRYAKRCSRCERAAEFGREILREFASHVDSDFGNSFLIKRLSNEDFTTRVVAAIAKVALIRDRFRLGRMSSGCLPALDLLFDSLHSLLTRDDFLEISGETTYSGGPPICAQIVGAISTLVSSQRLREILDADAAVRPQERGECLIEKYEGTDSDVEMLIFKTQEGELLARVPMDAVCEGSRYFQGMFTSDLQEKFTKRRTFVFCPDEEDCSAEDFTRFLHHLSGCRAQCSLIHSAEACVAMIKLSDRYLCPALSEYVCCPHGPARRLLNGETLPVFLPAVLTAQTHERLVAMCLLTLIRYCTSSQIVAALRSVSHSSLLVDSFIEQLKALTSS
;
A
#
# COMPACT_ATOMS: atom_id res chain seq x y z
N LEU A 1 -30.86 -51.88 -0.76
CA LEU A 1 -30.61 -51.09 0.48
C LEU A 1 -30.18 -51.94 1.70
N ARG A 2 -29.49 -53.09 1.55
CA ARG A 2 -28.99 -53.87 2.71
C ARG A 2 -27.56 -54.43 2.57
N SER A 3 -26.73 -53.88 1.67
CA SER A 3 -25.34 -54.33 1.46
C SER A 3 -24.34 -53.18 1.33
N ARG A 4 -24.43 -52.17 2.20
CA ARG A 4 -23.42 -51.08 2.33
C ARG A 4 -23.22 -50.69 3.80
N ARG A 5 -22.95 -51.67 4.67
CA ARG A 5 -22.44 -51.42 6.02
C ARG A 5 -20.93 -51.70 5.97
N ASN A 6 -20.14 -50.73 6.41
CA ASN A 6 -18.67 -50.62 6.28
C ASN A 6 -18.18 -49.89 5.02
N ARG A 7 -18.78 -48.74 4.72
CA ARG A 7 -18.06 -47.69 4.02
C ARG A 7 -17.73 -46.61 5.04
N SER A 8 -16.48 -46.20 5.06
CA SER A 8 -16.04 -45.06 5.86
C SER A 8 -16.88 -43.84 5.45
N SER A 9 -17.22 -42.95 6.38
CA SER A 9 -17.90 -41.69 6.04
C SER A 9 -17.14 -40.94 4.94
N TYR A 10 -15.81 -41.09 4.86
CA TYR A 10 -14.95 -40.56 3.79
C TYR A 10 -15.30 -41.08 2.39
N ASP A 11 -15.68 -42.35 2.26
CA ASP A 11 -15.97 -42.98 0.96
C ASP A 11 -17.23 -42.36 0.32
N ILE A 12 -18.16 -41.86 1.14
CA ILE A 12 -19.41 -41.23 0.69
C ILE A 12 -19.13 -39.86 0.03
N PHE A 13 -18.14 -39.12 0.52
CA PHE A 13 -17.74 -37.84 -0.09
C PHE A 13 -16.91 -38.03 -1.36
N GLN A 14 -16.17 -39.13 -1.49
CA GLN A 14 -15.37 -39.44 -2.67
C GLN A 14 -16.19 -39.97 -3.86
N GLU A 15 -17.28 -40.68 -3.60
CA GLU A 15 -18.16 -41.19 -4.67
C GLU A 15 -19.14 -40.12 -5.19
N ALA A 16 -19.27 -40.00 -6.51
CA ALA A 16 -20.18 -39.04 -7.16
C ALA A 16 -21.65 -39.21 -6.72
N TRP A 17 -22.13 -40.45 -6.61
CA TRP A 17 -23.48 -40.76 -6.13
C TRP A 17 -23.67 -40.47 -4.64
N GLY A 18 -22.60 -40.60 -3.84
CA GLY A 18 -22.63 -40.26 -2.42
C GLY A 18 -22.80 -38.76 -2.22
N ARG A 19 -22.04 -37.93 -2.97
CA ARG A 19 -22.21 -36.46 -2.95
C ARG A 19 -23.59 -36.00 -3.40
N ALA A 20 -24.13 -36.60 -4.47
CA ALA A 20 -25.48 -36.30 -4.94
C ALA A 20 -26.55 -36.63 -3.88
N ALA A 21 -26.45 -37.80 -3.25
CA ALA A 21 -27.33 -38.20 -2.17
C ALA A 21 -27.23 -37.26 -0.94
N LEU A 22 -26.01 -36.84 -0.57
CA LEU A 22 -25.83 -35.91 0.55
C LEU A 22 -26.57 -34.58 0.35
N ARG A 23 -26.63 -34.09 -0.90
CA ARG A 23 -27.41 -32.90 -1.26
C ARG A 23 -28.92 -33.17 -1.27
N GLU A 24 -29.35 -34.23 -1.95
CA GLU A 24 -30.78 -34.51 -2.17
C GLU A 24 -31.53 -34.89 -0.89
N PHE A 25 -30.86 -35.50 0.08
CA PHE A 25 -31.46 -35.94 1.34
C PHE A 25 -31.21 -34.96 2.52
N GLY A 26 -30.74 -33.73 2.27
CA GLY A 26 -30.55 -32.69 3.29
C GLY A 26 -29.39 -32.94 4.27
N ALA A 27 -28.57 -33.98 4.05
CA ALA A 27 -27.42 -34.27 4.89
C ALA A 27 -26.33 -33.19 4.78
N LEU A 28 -26.22 -32.53 3.61
CA LEU A 28 -25.32 -31.40 3.43
C LEU A 28 -25.72 -30.20 4.30
N ASP A 29 -27.02 -29.91 4.44
CA ASP A 29 -27.50 -28.86 5.34
C ASP A 29 -27.23 -29.17 6.80
N PHE A 30 -27.37 -30.45 7.19
CA PHE A 30 -27.00 -30.90 8.53
C PHE A 30 -25.50 -30.70 8.80
N LEU A 31 -24.64 -31.03 7.83
CA LEU A 31 -23.19 -30.81 7.96
C LEU A 31 -22.83 -29.32 8.06
N ILE A 32 -23.47 -28.46 7.28
CA ILE A 32 -23.27 -27.00 7.35
C ILE A 32 -23.74 -26.46 8.71
N SER A 33 -24.89 -26.91 9.20
CA SER A 33 -25.41 -26.53 10.51
C SER A 33 -24.53 -27.05 11.66
N ARG A 34 -23.92 -28.23 11.46
CA ARG A 34 -22.97 -28.76 12.44
C ARG A 34 -21.65 -28.01 12.39
N LEU A 35 -21.17 -27.64 11.21
CA LEU A 35 -20.00 -26.79 11.04
C LEU A 35 -20.15 -25.47 11.80
N SER A 36 -21.28 -24.78 11.63
CA SER A 36 -21.53 -23.48 12.25
C SER A 36 -21.71 -23.52 13.78
N SER A 37 -22.16 -24.65 14.32
CA SER A 37 -22.38 -24.86 15.76
C SER A 37 -21.18 -25.45 16.51
N THR A 38 -20.15 -25.89 15.78
CA THR A 38 -18.94 -26.49 16.36
C THR A 38 -17.86 -25.41 16.50
N SER A 39 -17.07 -25.48 17.59
CA SER A 39 -15.98 -24.51 17.80
C SER A 39 -14.99 -24.53 16.63
N SER A 40 -14.54 -23.33 16.25
CA SER A 40 -13.64 -23.05 15.11
C SER A 40 -12.33 -23.84 15.19
N ASN A 41 -11.80 -24.03 16.41
CA ASN A 41 -10.60 -24.83 16.68
C ASN A 41 -10.95 -26.19 17.31
N SER A 42 -11.56 -27.11 16.55
CA SER A 42 -11.85 -28.46 17.02
C SER A 42 -11.56 -29.55 15.98
N ALA A 43 -11.22 -30.75 16.46
CA ALA A 43 -11.01 -31.92 15.61
C ALA A 43 -12.29 -32.32 14.86
N ASP A 44 -13.47 -32.18 15.51
CA ASP A 44 -14.78 -32.40 14.89
C ASP A 44 -15.00 -31.49 13.68
N ARG A 45 -14.55 -30.23 13.79
CA ARG A 45 -14.64 -29.28 12.68
C ARG A 45 -13.77 -29.67 11.50
N LEU A 46 -12.53 -30.10 11.74
CA LEU A 46 -11.69 -30.60 10.65
C LEU A 46 -12.30 -31.85 9.99
N ALA A 47 -12.87 -32.76 10.78
CA ALA A 47 -13.52 -33.97 10.28
C ALA A 47 -14.75 -33.67 9.40
N ILE A 48 -15.36 -32.48 9.52
CA ILE A 48 -16.44 -32.02 8.65
C ILE A 48 -15.87 -31.32 7.41
N VAL A 49 -14.93 -30.39 7.56
CA VAL A 49 -14.43 -29.54 6.46
C VAL A 49 -13.57 -30.33 5.46
N GLN A 50 -12.71 -31.24 5.91
CA GLN A 50 -11.83 -31.97 4.99
C GLN A 50 -12.61 -32.80 3.95
N PRO A 51 -13.62 -33.61 4.33
CA PRO A 51 -14.42 -34.34 3.37
C PRO A 51 -15.15 -33.45 2.37
N LEU A 52 -15.58 -32.24 2.78
CA LEU A 52 -16.23 -31.29 1.90
C LEU A 52 -15.35 -30.89 0.71
N ARG A 53 -14.02 -31.01 0.79
CA ARG A 53 -13.11 -30.72 -0.33
C ARG A 53 -13.38 -31.59 -1.57
N HIS A 54 -13.94 -32.79 -1.39
CA HIS A 54 -14.29 -33.68 -2.50
C HIS A 54 -15.50 -33.18 -3.31
N PHE A 55 -16.26 -32.21 -2.81
CA PHE A 55 -17.33 -31.56 -3.58
C PHE A 55 -16.82 -30.73 -4.75
N VAL A 56 -15.51 -30.49 -4.87
CA VAL A 56 -14.92 -29.89 -6.08
C VAL A 56 -15.29 -30.67 -7.37
N HIS A 57 -15.55 -31.98 -7.24
CA HIS A 57 -16.00 -32.84 -8.33
C HIS A 57 -17.53 -32.91 -8.49
N ASP A 58 -18.27 -31.99 -7.87
CA ASP A 58 -19.73 -31.86 -7.92
C ASP A 58 -20.12 -30.37 -7.96
N THR A 59 -20.21 -29.83 -9.18
CA THR A 59 -20.53 -28.42 -9.43
C THR A 59 -21.83 -27.97 -8.75
N ASN A 60 -22.85 -28.83 -8.70
CA ASN A 60 -24.13 -28.53 -8.04
C ASN A 60 -23.97 -28.45 -6.52
N GLY A 61 -23.12 -29.28 -5.93
CA GLY A 61 -22.79 -29.21 -4.51
C GLY A 61 -21.97 -27.96 -4.16
N MET A 62 -21.01 -27.57 -5.01
CA MET A 62 -20.26 -26.32 -4.83
C MET A 62 -21.15 -25.09 -4.95
N ALA A 63 -22.07 -25.07 -5.91
CA ALA A 63 -23.07 -24.01 -6.02
C ALA A 63 -24.01 -23.97 -4.82
N PHE A 64 -24.38 -25.12 -4.26
CA PHE A 64 -25.18 -25.19 -3.04
C PHE A 64 -24.45 -24.55 -1.85
N LEU A 65 -23.17 -24.89 -1.65
CA LEU A 65 -22.35 -24.31 -0.59
C LEU A 65 -22.18 -22.79 -0.76
N ALA A 66 -21.96 -22.30 -1.98
CA ALA A 66 -21.80 -20.87 -2.26
C ALA A 66 -23.10 -20.07 -2.00
N ARG A 67 -24.27 -20.67 -2.27
CA ARG A 67 -25.59 -20.06 -2.04
C ARG A 67 -26.03 -20.14 -0.58
N ASN A 68 -25.48 -21.07 0.20
CA ASN A 68 -25.82 -21.24 1.60
C ASN A 68 -25.13 -20.17 2.45
N ARG A 69 -25.90 -19.18 2.91
CA ARG A 69 -25.38 -18.09 3.75
C ARG A 69 -24.74 -18.59 5.03
N VAL A 70 -25.31 -19.61 5.68
CA VAL A 70 -24.76 -20.16 6.93
C VAL A 70 -23.34 -20.66 6.71
N PHE A 71 -23.06 -21.34 5.59
CA PHE A 71 -21.71 -21.78 5.25
C PHE A 71 -20.75 -20.60 5.08
N VAL A 72 -21.08 -19.64 4.21
CA VAL A 72 -20.21 -18.49 3.93
C VAL A 72 -19.97 -17.64 5.17
N ASP A 73 -21.01 -17.37 5.96
CA ASP A 73 -20.94 -16.60 7.20
C ASP A 73 -20.05 -17.30 8.25
N THR A 74 -20.13 -18.63 8.28
CA THR A 74 -19.30 -19.47 9.16
C THR A 74 -17.82 -19.38 8.78
N VAL A 75 -17.48 -19.46 7.48
CA VAL A 75 -16.09 -19.29 7.02
C VAL A 75 -15.56 -17.89 7.37
N VAL A 76 -16.37 -16.85 7.13
CA VAL A 76 -15.98 -15.46 7.46
C VAL A 76 -15.75 -15.29 8.96
N LYS A 77 -16.62 -15.85 9.79
CA LYS A 77 -16.49 -15.81 11.26
C LYS A 77 -15.20 -16.49 11.70
N ASP A 78 -14.94 -17.68 11.21
CA ASP A 78 -13.78 -18.48 11.58
C ASP A 78 -12.45 -17.84 11.19
N VAL A 79 -12.38 -17.25 9.99
CA VAL A 79 -11.20 -16.50 9.56
C VAL A 79 -10.95 -15.31 10.48
N LYS A 80 -12.00 -14.60 10.90
CA LYS A 80 -11.85 -13.48 11.84
C LYS A 80 -11.33 -13.94 13.19
N GLU A 81 -11.94 -14.97 13.78
CA GLU A 81 -11.49 -15.55 15.05
C GLU A 81 -10.03 -16.02 14.96
N PHE A 82 -9.65 -16.69 13.87
CA PHE A 82 -8.27 -17.11 13.65
C PHE A 82 -7.29 -15.94 13.59
N ILE A 83 -7.63 -14.86 12.87
CA ILE A 83 -6.77 -13.69 12.73
C ILE A 83 -6.68 -12.90 14.04
N ASP A 84 -7.76 -12.80 14.80
CA ASP A 84 -7.74 -12.11 16.09
C ASP A 84 -6.75 -12.77 17.07
N ASP A 85 -6.65 -14.11 17.04
CA ASP A 85 -5.74 -14.88 17.90
C ASP A 85 -4.32 -15.05 17.34
N ASN A 86 -4.15 -15.03 16.00
CA ASN A 86 -2.88 -15.43 15.34
C ASN A 86 -2.27 -14.36 14.43
N LYS A 87 -2.79 -13.12 14.40
CA LYS A 87 -2.25 -12.08 13.51
C LYS A 87 -0.79 -11.77 13.79
N VAL A 88 -0.03 -11.55 12.73
CA VAL A 88 1.36 -11.11 12.80
C VAL A 88 1.49 -9.78 12.06
N VAL A 89 1.57 -8.68 12.80
CA VAL A 89 1.78 -7.34 12.23
C VAL A 89 3.27 -7.10 12.00
N CYS A 90 3.63 -6.50 10.87
CA CYS A 90 5.03 -6.16 10.59
C CYS A 90 5.46 -4.96 11.44
N GLU A 91 6.54 -5.12 12.20
CA GLU A 91 7.21 -4.01 12.87
C GLU A 91 8.35 -3.50 11.96
N PRO A 92 8.38 -2.20 11.61
CA PRO A 92 9.39 -1.66 10.71
C PRO A 92 10.75 -1.54 11.43
N GLU A 93 11.76 -2.25 10.93
CA GLU A 93 13.14 -2.08 11.37
C GLU A 93 13.79 -0.93 10.58
N ILE A 94 14.21 0.14 11.25
CA ILE A 94 14.83 1.30 10.61
C ILE A 94 16.29 0.98 10.27
N VAL A 95 16.72 1.29 9.05
CA VAL A 95 18.12 1.20 8.61
C VAL A 95 18.96 2.17 9.46
N SER A 96 19.98 1.64 10.15
CA SER A 96 20.85 2.44 11.02
C SER A 96 21.85 3.29 10.23
N ASP A 97 22.41 4.33 10.86
CA ASP A 97 23.46 5.18 10.27
C ASP A 97 24.73 4.40 9.84
N GLU A 98 24.95 3.21 10.39
CA GLU A 98 26.06 2.32 9.98
C GLU A 98 25.72 1.49 8.73
N ASP A 99 24.43 1.23 8.47
CA ASP A 99 23.93 0.54 7.27
C ASP A 99 23.76 1.49 6.06
N LEU A 100 23.79 2.81 6.30
CA LEU A 100 23.63 3.91 5.33
C LEU A 100 24.76 3.97 4.27
N TYR A 101 25.80 3.15 4.42
CA TYR A 101 26.89 2.99 3.46
C TYR A 101 26.66 1.89 2.43
N ARG A 102 25.49 1.24 2.41
CA ARG A 102 25.13 0.36 1.29
C ARG A 102 24.55 1.19 0.13
N PRO A 103 25.00 0.92 -1.12
CA PRO A 103 24.28 1.38 -2.32
C PRO A 103 22.84 0.84 -2.38
N ASP A 104 22.49 -0.12 -1.52
CA ASP A 104 21.17 -0.75 -1.39
C ASP A 104 20.19 0.05 -0.52
N SER A 105 20.06 1.37 -0.75
CA SER A 105 18.87 2.08 -0.25
C SER A 105 17.63 1.37 -0.82
N PRO A 106 16.58 1.06 -0.04
CA PRO A 106 15.34 0.49 -0.56
C PRO A 106 14.73 1.32 -1.72
N LEU A 107 15.10 2.61 -1.79
CA LEU A 107 14.80 3.55 -2.87
C LEU A 107 15.63 3.27 -4.13
N LEU A 108 16.93 3.01 -3.98
CA LEU A 108 17.85 2.66 -5.08
C LEU A 108 17.58 1.26 -5.63
N MET A 109 17.17 0.29 -4.82
CA MET A 109 16.75 -1.03 -5.32
C MET A 109 15.50 -0.97 -6.23
N GLU A 110 14.54 -0.09 -5.91
CA GLU A 110 13.39 0.17 -6.82
C GLU A 110 13.86 0.77 -8.15
N ILE A 111 14.90 1.61 -8.13
CA ILE A 111 15.45 2.29 -9.31
C ILE A 111 16.40 1.37 -10.12
N GLU A 112 17.27 0.58 -9.49
CA GLU A 112 18.22 -0.35 -10.13
C GLU A 112 17.53 -1.55 -10.79
N SER A 113 16.38 -1.99 -10.24
CA SER A 113 15.52 -2.99 -10.90
C SER A 113 15.07 -2.54 -12.31
N CYS A 114 15.08 -1.24 -12.59
CA CYS A 114 14.79 -0.67 -13.91
C CYS A 114 16.01 -0.70 -14.87
N LEU A 115 17.25 -0.72 -14.36
CA LEU A 115 18.48 -0.70 -15.17
C LEU A 115 18.89 -2.08 -15.69
N GLN A 116 18.68 -3.14 -14.89
CA GLN A 116 18.94 -4.53 -15.32
C GLN A 116 18.02 -5.03 -16.45
N LYS A 117 17.09 -4.20 -16.95
CA LYS A 117 16.26 -4.51 -18.13
C LYS A 117 16.90 -4.10 -19.46
N LYS A 118 18.07 -3.44 -19.48
CA LYS A 118 18.68 -2.94 -20.74
C LYS A 118 19.88 -3.73 -21.25
N GLY A 119 20.33 -4.75 -20.53
CA GLY A 119 21.37 -5.66 -21.00
C GLY A 119 21.33 -6.94 -20.19
N ASP A 120 20.64 -7.95 -20.71
CA ASP A 120 20.98 -9.37 -20.55
C ASP A 120 19.92 -10.20 -21.29
N TYR A 121 20.14 -10.36 -22.59
CA TYR A 121 19.73 -11.56 -23.31
C TYR A 121 20.85 -12.58 -23.10
N SER A 122 20.80 -13.33 -22.00
CA SER A 122 21.55 -14.57 -21.88
C SER A 122 20.57 -15.67 -21.51
N GLU A 123 20.46 -16.62 -22.43
CA GLU A 123 19.84 -17.92 -22.22
C GLU A 123 20.68 -18.68 -21.20
N ASP A 124 20.10 -19.10 -20.07
CA ASP A 124 20.45 -20.38 -19.46
C ASP A 124 19.44 -20.83 -18.39
N GLY A 125 18.97 -22.07 -18.59
CA GLY A 125 18.67 -23.16 -17.66
C GLY A 125 18.06 -22.93 -16.26
N ASP A 126 16.86 -23.50 -16.07
CA ASP A 126 16.32 -24.08 -14.83
C ASP A 126 16.13 -23.19 -13.59
N SER A 127 15.02 -22.43 -13.61
CA SER A 127 14.21 -22.19 -12.42
C SER A 127 12.74 -22.07 -12.81
N ARG A 128 12.00 -23.17 -12.67
CA ARG A 128 10.53 -23.22 -12.75
C ARG A 128 9.92 -22.67 -11.45
N ASP A 129 10.13 -21.39 -11.16
CA ASP A 129 9.32 -20.64 -10.16
C ASP A 129 9.40 -19.11 -10.31
N SER A 130 10.06 -18.58 -11.35
CA SER A 130 10.41 -17.16 -11.44
C SER A 130 9.95 -16.49 -12.74
N ARG A 131 8.64 -16.45 -12.99
CA ARG A 131 8.03 -15.56 -14.01
C ARG A 131 6.67 -15.01 -13.59
N LEU A 132 6.66 -14.10 -12.61
CA LEU A 132 5.61 -13.09 -12.47
C LEU A 132 6.25 -11.72 -12.74
N HIS A 133 5.77 -11.03 -13.76
CA HIS A 133 6.49 -9.95 -14.44
C HIS A 133 6.57 -8.63 -13.64
N LYS A 134 7.75 -8.02 -13.79
CA LYS A 134 8.28 -6.76 -13.23
C LYS A 134 7.46 -5.49 -13.58
N ASP A 135 6.74 -4.94 -12.60
CA ASP A 135 6.36 -3.52 -12.47
C ASP A 135 6.60 -3.08 -11.02
N TYR A 136 7.72 -2.40 -10.76
CA TYR A 136 8.17 -2.04 -9.41
C TYR A 136 8.52 -0.56 -9.36
N SER A 137 7.53 0.34 -9.25
CA SER A 137 7.85 1.77 -8.98
C SER A 137 6.74 2.62 -8.36
N SER A 138 5.51 2.14 -8.15
CA SER A 138 4.49 2.89 -7.41
C SER A 138 3.55 1.92 -6.71
N LEU A 139 3.00 2.33 -5.55
CA LEU A 139 1.95 1.59 -4.84
C LEU A 139 0.78 1.21 -5.78
N TRP A 140 0.65 1.95 -6.89
CA TRP A 140 -0.34 1.82 -7.95
C TRP A 140 0.26 1.69 -9.37
N ALA A 141 1.59 1.67 -9.54
CA ALA A 141 2.18 1.48 -10.87
C ALA A 141 1.98 0.03 -11.30
N TYR A 142 1.13 -0.12 -12.28
CA TYR A 142 1.10 -1.28 -13.14
C TYR A 142 1.34 -0.75 -14.54
N SER A 143 2.19 -1.38 -15.33
CA SER A 143 2.27 -1.08 -16.75
C SER A 143 1.29 -2.01 -17.43
N THR A 144 0.13 -1.50 -17.83
CA THR A 144 -0.65 -2.20 -18.86
C THR A 144 0.10 -1.96 -20.17
N PRO A 145 0.45 -3.00 -20.95
CA PRO A 145 0.89 -2.78 -22.31
C PRO A 145 -0.20 -1.95 -22.99
N SER A 146 0.16 -0.78 -23.52
CA SER A 146 -0.73 -0.03 -24.40
C SER A 146 -1.28 -1.01 -25.44
N PRO A 147 -2.57 -0.94 -25.83
CA PRO A 147 -3.06 -1.73 -26.94
C PRO A 147 -2.31 -1.26 -28.17
N ASN A 148 -1.24 -1.97 -28.51
CA ASN A 148 -0.58 -1.80 -29.78
C ASN A 148 -1.66 -2.12 -30.81
N ARG A 149 -2.01 -1.11 -31.62
CA ARG A 149 -2.80 -1.31 -32.84
C ARG A 149 -1.94 -2.16 -33.79
N SER A 150 -1.83 -3.45 -33.53
CA SER A 150 -1.40 -4.44 -34.50
C SER A 150 -2.65 -5.11 -35.02
N SER A 151 -2.95 -4.82 -36.28
CA SER A 151 -3.98 -5.41 -37.11
C SER A 151 -4.05 -6.92 -36.92
N PHE A 152 -5.02 -7.39 -36.15
CA PHE A 152 -5.51 -8.76 -36.22
C PHE A 152 -6.94 -8.72 -36.72
N SER A 153 -7.10 -9.29 -37.90
CA SER A 153 -8.32 -9.45 -38.67
C SER A 153 -9.41 -10.11 -37.82
N SER A 154 -10.53 -9.43 -37.65
CA SER A 154 -11.75 -10.04 -37.14
C SER A 154 -12.19 -11.18 -38.06
N PRO A 155 -12.60 -12.35 -37.55
CA PRO A 155 -13.36 -13.30 -38.36
C PRO A 155 -14.74 -12.66 -38.65
N MET A 156 -15.01 -12.38 -39.92
CA MET A 156 -16.33 -11.98 -40.38
C MET A 156 -17.32 -13.12 -40.13
N TYR A 157 -18.34 -12.85 -39.32
CA TYR A 157 -19.62 -13.54 -39.42
C TYR A 157 -20.70 -12.49 -39.65
N SER A 158 -21.22 -12.47 -40.87
CA SER A 158 -22.39 -11.68 -41.25
C SER A 158 -23.64 -12.20 -40.53
N PRO A 159 -24.53 -11.32 -40.06
CA PRO A 159 -25.80 -11.73 -39.47
C PRO A 159 -26.85 -12.00 -40.58
N PRO A 160 -27.70 -13.04 -40.48
CA PRO A 160 -28.95 -13.05 -41.22
C PRO A 160 -30.00 -12.24 -40.46
N SER A 161 -30.66 -11.38 -41.24
CA SER A 161 -31.76 -10.48 -40.93
C SER A 161 -32.98 -11.13 -40.26
N SER A 162 -33.61 -10.37 -39.38
CA SER A 162 -34.88 -10.65 -38.69
C SER A 162 -36.07 -10.91 -39.63
N GLY A 163 -36.90 -11.90 -39.28
CA GLY A 163 -38.24 -12.14 -39.82
C GLY A 163 -39.06 -12.97 -38.84
N ALA A 164 -40.29 -12.55 -38.59
CA ALA A 164 -41.16 -12.88 -37.44
C ALA A 164 -41.66 -14.33 -37.33
N GLY A 165 -42.04 -14.73 -36.11
CA GLY A 165 -43.00 -15.82 -35.84
C GLY A 165 -42.62 -16.78 -34.69
N SER A 166 -43.30 -16.66 -33.54
CA SER A 166 -43.43 -17.74 -32.53
C SER A 166 -44.56 -18.72 -32.95
N PRO A 167 -44.86 -19.81 -32.20
CA PRO A 167 -44.02 -20.78 -31.45
C PRO A 167 -44.28 -22.22 -31.98
N LEU A 168 -43.62 -23.27 -31.45
CA LEU A 168 -44.22 -24.61 -31.18
C LEU A 168 -43.19 -25.58 -30.54
N SER A 169 -43.70 -26.34 -29.58
CA SER A 169 -43.13 -27.44 -28.79
C SER A 169 -42.88 -28.73 -29.57
N ALA A 170 -41.90 -29.56 -29.17
CA ALA A 170 -42.04 -31.03 -29.01
C ALA A 170 -40.75 -31.73 -28.50
N PHE A 171 -40.98 -32.74 -27.67
CA PHE A 171 -40.05 -33.73 -27.10
C PHE A 171 -39.45 -34.70 -28.14
N SER A 172 -38.32 -35.35 -27.83
CA SER A 172 -38.19 -36.83 -27.69
C SER A 172 -36.77 -37.39 -27.92
N SER A 173 -36.25 -38.06 -26.88
CA SER A 173 -35.63 -39.41 -26.81
C SER A 173 -34.66 -39.96 -27.88
N SER A 174 -33.51 -40.49 -27.42
CA SER A 174 -32.57 -41.43 -28.08
C SER A 174 -33.20 -42.82 -28.39
N PRO A 175 -32.57 -43.86 -29.01
CA PRO A 175 -31.23 -44.45 -28.70
C PRO A 175 -30.42 -45.20 -29.81
N LEU A 176 -29.17 -45.54 -29.46
CA LEU A 176 -28.30 -46.72 -29.82
C LEU A 176 -28.24 -47.26 -31.26
N THR A 177 -27.01 -47.46 -31.78
CA THR A 177 -26.51 -48.77 -32.30
C THR A 177 -25.04 -48.70 -32.78
N SER A 178 -24.26 -49.72 -32.41
CA SER A 178 -23.02 -50.20 -33.05
C SER A 178 -23.32 -51.60 -33.60
N PRO A 179 -22.69 -52.09 -34.69
CA PRO A 179 -21.77 -53.24 -34.50
C PRO A 179 -20.58 -53.38 -35.51
N TYR A 180 -19.43 -53.86 -34.97
CA TYR A 180 -18.52 -54.97 -35.41
C TYR A 180 -17.83 -54.97 -36.81
N SER A 181 -16.48 -54.88 -36.89
CA SER A 181 -15.40 -55.94 -36.92
C SER A 181 -15.12 -56.55 -38.31
N ASN A 182 -13.87 -56.85 -38.75
CA ASN A 182 -13.08 -58.07 -38.43
C ASN A 182 -11.69 -58.10 -39.21
N PRO A 183 -10.83 -59.17 -39.22
CA PRO A 183 -9.49 -59.23 -38.54
C PRO A 183 -8.31 -59.89 -39.34
N ARG A 184 -7.22 -60.31 -38.62
CA ARG A 184 -6.10 -61.30 -38.89
C ARG A 184 -4.71 -60.72 -39.26
N SER A 185 -3.54 -61.24 -38.83
CA SER A 185 -3.13 -62.36 -37.93
C SER A 185 -1.60 -62.39 -37.67
N SER A 186 -1.18 -63.08 -36.57
CA SER A 186 0.06 -63.89 -36.31
C SER A 186 1.44 -63.19 -36.29
N THR A 187 2.41 -63.41 -35.38
CA THR A 187 2.81 -64.42 -34.33
C THR A 187 3.99 -63.77 -33.56
N ASP A 188 4.29 -63.96 -32.27
CA ASP A 188 4.81 -65.17 -31.60
C ASP A 188 4.79 -65.06 -30.05
N SER A 189 5.10 -66.18 -29.39
CA SER A 189 4.61 -66.66 -28.08
C SER A 189 5.55 -66.51 -26.85
N PHE A 190 4.99 -66.88 -25.67
CA PHE A 190 5.57 -67.26 -24.34
C PHE A 190 5.87 -66.10 -23.35
N SER A 191 5.16 -65.89 -22.23
CA SER A 191 4.78 -66.72 -21.04
C SER A 191 5.92 -66.94 -20.04
N GLU A 192 5.86 -66.27 -18.88
CA GLU A 192 6.08 -66.86 -17.54
C GLU A 192 5.84 -65.82 -16.42
N VAL A 193 5.17 -66.27 -15.36
CA VAL A 193 5.03 -65.62 -14.04
C VAL A 193 6.19 -66.08 -13.16
N PRO A 194 6.71 -65.27 -12.23
CA PRO A 194 6.74 -65.74 -10.84
C PRO A 194 6.61 -64.65 -9.74
N ASP A 195 5.84 -65.00 -8.71
CA ASP A 195 6.07 -64.98 -7.25
C ASP A 195 6.56 -63.75 -6.45
N LEU A 196 5.86 -63.59 -5.31
CA LEU A 196 6.23 -62.96 -4.02
C LEU A 196 7.56 -63.56 -3.49
N ASP A 197 8.48 -62.90 -2.77
CA ASP A 197 8.37 -62.12 -1.52
C ASP A 197 9.82 -61.59 -1.16
N PRO A 198 10.21 -61.12 0.05
CA PRO A 198 10.45 -59.73 0.45
C PRO A 198 11.93 -59.32 0.78
N SER A 199 12.12 -58.01 1.05
CA SER A 199 13.16 -57.36 1.91
C SER A 199 14.46 -56.74 1.33
N SER A 200 14.70 -55.49 1.78
CA SER A 200 15.96 -54.77 2.13
C SER A 200 16.05 -53.37 1.49
N SER A 201 15.51 -52.33 2.14
CA SER A 201 16.16 -51.46 3.14
C SER A 201 17.11 -50.40 2.55
N SER A 202 16.59 -49.19 2.37
CA SER A 202 17.33 -47.95 2.67
C SER A 202 16.34 -46.88 3.15
N ALA A 203 16.00 -46.99 4.43
CA ALA A 203 15.34 -45.93 5.17
C ALA A 203 16.39 -44.87 5.54
N GLU A 204 16.36 -43.72 4.87
CA GLU A 204 16.91 -42.49 5.44
C GLU A 204 15.75 -41.64 5.96
N ALA A 205 15.52 -41.81 7.25
CA ALA A 205 14.60 -41.06 8.06
C ALA A 205 15.01 -39.58 8.11
N ARG A 206 14.21 -38.68 7.51
CA ARG A 206 14.17 -37.28 7.94
C ARG A 206 13.41 -37.22 9.26
N GLN A 207 14.18 -37.33 10.33
CA GLN A 207 13.71 -37.21 11.70
C GLN A 207 13.35 -35.73 11.96
N GLU A 208 12.08 -35.38 11.79
CA GLU A 208 11.49 -34.17 12.38
C GLU A 208 11.67 -34.28 13.90
N ARG A 209 12.57 -33.45 14.46
CA ARG A 209 12.67 -33.25 15.90
C ARG A 209 11.39 -32.59 16.38
N THR A 210 10.47 -33.41 16.87
CA THR A 210 9.32 -33.02 17.67
C THR A 210 9.80 -32.77 19.09
N THR A 211 9.90 -31.49 19.48
CA THR A 211 9.88 -31.11 20.90
C THR A 211 8.41 -31.13 21.35
N PRO A 212 8.03 -31.94 22.35
CA PRO A 212 6.65 -32.00 22.81
C PRO A 212 6.37 -30.81 23.73
N CYS A 213 5.80 -29.74 23.16
CA CYS A 213 5.07 -28.73 23.93
C CYS A 213 3.59 -28.87 23.58
N GLY A 214 2.75 -29.18 24.57
CA GLY A 214 1.34 -29.54 24.40
C GLY A 214 0.41 -28.47 23.77
N CYS A 215 0.92 -27.27 23.48
CA CYS A 215 0.18 -26.19 22.80
C CYS A 215 0.20 -26.28 21.26
N GLY A 216 1.15 -26.98 20.64
CA GLY A 216 1.38 -26.87 19.19
C GLY A 216 0.48 -27.73 18.28
N LEU A 217 -0.31 -28.67 18.83
CA LEU A 217 -1.21 -29.50 18.02
C LEU A 217 -2.49 -28.73 17.66
N ALA A 218 -3.12 -28.06 18.63
CA ALA A 218 -4.34 -27.28 18.41
C ALA A 218 -4.14 -26.16 17.38
N GLU A 219 -3.01 -25.45 17.44
CA GLU A 219 -2.64 -24.42 16.47
C GLU A 219 -2.49 -24.99 15.05
N LYS A 220 -1.89 -26.19 14.91
CA LYS A 220 -1.76 -26.87 13.61
C LYS A 220 -3.12 -27.27 13.02
N TRP A 221 -4.05 -27.76 13.84
CA TRP A 221 -5.39 -28.12 13.38
C TRP A 221 -6.17 -26.90 12.88
N TRP A 222 -6.08 -25.77 13.59
CA TRP A 222 -6.81 -24.56 13.24
C TRP A 222 -6.38 -24.00 11.88
N ILE A 223 -5.07 -23.93 11.61
CA ILE A 223 -4.53 -23.50 10.32
C ILE A 223 -5.11 -24.37 9.18
N HIS A 224 -5.13 -25.69 9.36
CA HIS A 224 -5.67 -26.61 8.35
C HIS A 224 -7.18 -26.48 8.13
N ILE A 225 -7.94 -26.15 9.18
CA ILE A 225 -9.38 -25.86 9.07
C ILE A 225 -9.58 -24.62 8.20
N ILE A 226 -8.92 -23.51 8.55
CA ILE A 226 -9.03 -22.22 7.86
C ILE A 226 -8.59 -22.35 6.39
N GLU A 227 -7.45 -22.99 6.13
CA GLU A 227 -6.98 -23.25 4.77
C GLU A 227 -7.98 -24.07 3.97
N SER A 228 -8.63 -25.08 4.59
CA SER A 228 -9.60 -25.92 3.90
C SER A 228 -10.91 -25.19 3.60
N GLU A 229 -11.38 -24.33 4.51
CA GLU A 229 -12.55 -23.47 4.30
C GLU A 229 -12.30 -22.42 3.21
N LEU A 230 -11.15 -21.74 3.25
CA LEU A 230 -10.76 -20.76 2.23
C LEU A 230 -10.46 -21.42 0.87
N TRP A 231 -9.97 -22.66 0.87
CA TRP A 231 -9.80 -23.46 -0.34
C TRP A 231 -11.16 -23.76 -1.00
N LEU A 232 -12.19 -24.09 -0.22
CA LEU A 232 -13.55 -24.26 -0.74
C LEU A 232 -14.08 -22.98 -1.37
N LEU A 233 -13.92 -21.83 -0.70
CA LEU A 233 -14.27 -20.52 -1.29
C LEU A 233 -13.53 -20.26 -2.60
N THR A 234 -12.25 -20.62 -2.68
CA THR A 234 -11.42 -20.48 -3.89
C THR A 234 -11.98 -21.26 -5.07
N TRP A 235 -12.48 -22.47 -4.83
CA TRP A 235 -13.14 -23.27 -5.87
C TRP A 235 -14.53 -22.75 -6.22
N GLN A 236 -15.30 -22.28 -5.24
CA GLN A 236 -16.60 -21.65 -5.51
C GLN A 236 -16.45 -20.44 -6.43
N ALA A 237 -15.38 -19.65 -6.26
CA ALA A 237 -15.10 -18.47 -7.07
C ALA A 237 -14.66 -18.78 -8.53
N GLN A 238 -14.42 -20.04 -8.88
CA GLN A 238 -14.13 -20.40 -10.28
C GLN A 238 -15.37 -20.32 -11.17
N GLU A 239 -16.54 -20.56 -10.60
CA GLU A 239 -17.82 -20.55 -11.32
C GLU A 239 -18.47 -19.17 -11.25
N ASP A 240 -18.68 -18.53 -12.41
CA ASP A 240 -19.22 -17.17 -12.49
C ASP A 240 -20.62 -17.04 -11.88
N ALA A 241 -21.42 -18.12 -11.91
CA ALA A 241 -22.74 -18.18 -11.30
C ALA A 241 -22.71 -18.07 -9.76
N ASN A 242 -21.56 -18.36 -9.13
CA ASN A 242 -21.39 -18.29 -7.68
C ASN A 242 -20.89 -16.91 -7.22
N LEU A 243 -20.22 -16.15 -8.09
CA LEU A 243 -19.62 -14.86 -7.75
C LEU A 243 -20.59 -13.85 -7.11
N PRO A 244 -21.86 -13.73 -7.54
CA PRO A 244 -22.81 -12.83 -6.89
C PRO A 244 -23.05 -13.14 -5.40
N PHE A 245 -22.89 -14.40 -4.98
CA PHE A 245 -23.05 -14.81 -3.57
C PHE A 245 -21.77 -14.58 -2.75
N LEU A 246 -20.61 -14.54 -3.41
CA LEU A 246 -19.31 -14.27 -2.80
C LEU A 246 -18.93 -12.79 -2.81
N CYS A 247 -19.55 -11.98 -3.68
CA CYS A 247 -19.32 -10.55 -3.80
C CYS A 247 -19.96 -9.78 -2.64
N ARG A 248 -19.40 -9.99 -1.43
CA ARG A 248 -19.82 -9.39 -0.16
C ARG A 248 -18.63 -8.74 0.54
N ASP A 249 -18.87 -7.63 1.23
CA ASP A 249 -17.86 -6.88 1.98
C ASP A 249 -17.10 -7.73 3.00
N ASP A 250 -17.82 -8.61 3.70
CA ASP A 250 -17.28 -9.42 4.78
C ASP A 250 -16.41 -10.58 4.28
N VAL A 251 -16.77 -11.19 3.15
CA VAL A 251 -15.95 -12.18 2.43
C VAL A 251 -14.66 -11.53 1.92
N VAL A 252 -14.78 -10.37 1.25
CA VAL A 252 -13.62 -9.63 0.74
C VAL A 252 -12.67 -9.25 1.88
N ASN A 253 -13.20 -8.72 2.98
CA ASN A 253 -12.40 -8.37 4.15
C ASN A 253 -11.75 -9.59 4.79
N ALA A 254 -12.46 -10.71 4.97
CA ALA A 254 -11.89 -11.92 5.55
C ALA A 254 -10.70 -12.44 4.72
N VAL A 255 -10.85 -12.49 3.39
CA VAL A 255 -9.76 -12.94 2.50
C VAL A 255 -8.58 -11.96 2.52
N LEU A 256 -8.85 -10.64 2.50
CA LEU A 256 -7.79 -9.63 2.58
C LEU A 256 -7.03 -9.70 3.91
N SER A 257 -7.75 -9.80 5.04
CA SER A 257 -7.16 -9.93 6.37
C SER A 257 -6.33 -11.19 6.50
N TYR A 258 -6.80 -12.32 5.96
CA TYR A 258 -6.02 -13.56 5.92
C TYR A 258 -4.69 -13.38 5.16
N LEU A 259 -4.74 -12.82 3.94
CA LEU A 259 -3.55 -12.62 3.11
C LEU A 259 -2.55 -11.62 3.71
N ALA A 260 -3.02 -10.66 4.52
CA ALA A 260 -2.20 -9.63 5.13
C ALA A 260 -1.62 -10.03 6.49
N LEU A 261 -2.41 -10.70 7.33
CA LEU A 261 -2.14 -10.85 8.77
C LEU A 261 -1.83 -12.28 9.20
N ALA A 262 -2.16 -13.31 8.41
CA ALA A 262 -1.84 -14.67 8.78
C ALA A 262 -0.31 -14.88 8.89
N PRO A 263 0.18 -15.76 9.77
CA PRO A 263 1.61 -16.03 9.90
C PRO A 263 2.27 -16.50 8.60
N SER A 264 1.58 -17.39 7.87
CA SER A 264 2.03 -18.00 6.62
C SER A 264 0.87 -18.11 5.61
N PRO A 265 0.46 -17.01 4.95
CA PRO A 265 -0.69 -17.02 4.07
C PRO A 265 -0.40 -17.79 2.77
N ASP A 266 -1.33 -18.67 2.37
CA ASP A 266 -1.36 -19.24 1.02
C ASP A 266 -2.00 -18.26 0.04
N TYR A 267 -1.18 -17.60 -0.77
CA TYR A 267 -1.64 -16.63 -1.78
C TYR A 267 -2.53 -17.23 -2.87
N ARG A 268 -2.61 -18.55 -3.01
CA ARG A 268 -3.60 -19.19 -3.91
C ARG A 268 -5.03 -18.88 -3.50
N ILE A 269 -5.28 -18.63 -2.20
CA ILE A 269 -6.60 -18.21 -1.69
C ILE A 269 -7.02 -16.86 -2.27
N GLY A 270 -6.06 -15.99 -2.57
CA GLY A 270 -6.32 -14.70 -3.19
C GLY A 270 -6.93 -14.79 -4.60
N ARG A 271 -6.96 -15.98 -5.22
CA ARG A 271 -7.71 -16.21 -6.47
C ARG A 271 -9.18 -15.82 -6.34
N VAL A 272 -9.79 -15.91 -5.15
CA VAL A 272 -11.17 -15.42 -4.91
C VAL A 272 -11.28 -13.94 -5.30
N LEU A 273 -10.37 -13.11 -4.80
CA LEU A 273 -10.34 -11.67 -5.08
C LEU A 273 -10.07 -11.38 -6.55
N ARG A 274 -9.15 -12.14 -7.17
CA ARG A 274 -8.85 -12.01 -8.60
C ARG A 274 -10.06 -12.34 -9.46
N ARG A 275 -10.78 -13.44 -9.17
CA ARG A 275 -11.99 -13.84 -9.90
C ARG A 275 -13.11 -12.81 -9.76
N LEU A 276 -13.30 -12.25 -8.57
CA LEU A 276 -14.22 -11.13 -8.35
C LEU A 276 -13.81 -9.91 -9.19
N ALA A 277 -12.53 -9.53 -9.16
CA ALA A 277 -12.01 -8.40 -9.92
C ALA A 277 -12.19 -8.55 -11.46
N CYS A 278 -12.10 -9.77 -11.98
CA CYS A 278 -12.33 -10.07 -13.40
C CYS A 278 -13.83 -10.09 -13.81
N SER A 279 -14.74 -10.12 -12.83
CA SER A 279 -16.15 -10.36 -13.08
C SER A 279 -16.88 -9.08 -13.43
N ARG A 280 -17.27 -8.93 -14.71
CA ARG A 280 -18.02 -7.76 -15.18
C ARG A 280 -19.31 -7.47 -14.40
N PRO A 281 -20.15 -8.47 -14.04
CA PRO A 281 -21.32 -8.24 -13.19
C PRO A 281 -21.00 -7.73 -11.79
N SER A 282 -19.79 -8.00 -11.29
CA SER A 282 -19.37 -7.63 -9.93
C SER A 282 -18.83 -6.20 -9.84
N ILE A 283 -18.49 -5.55 -10.97
CA ILE A 283 -17.82 -4.23 -11.00
C ILE A 283 -18.58 -3.18 -10.17
N ASP A 284 -19.90 -3.04 -10.36
CA ASP A 284 -20.68 -2.03 -9.65
C ASP A 284 -20.67 -2.26 -8.13
N SER A 285 -20.83 -3.52 -7.70
CA SER A 285 -20.74 -3.91 -6.28
C SER A 285 -19.35 -3.67 -5.71
N LEU A 286 -18.29 -4.07 -6.44
CA LEU A 286 -16.89 -3.86 -6.05
C LEU A 286 -16.53 -2.37 -5.95
N LEU A 287 -17.07 -1.53 -6.83
CA LEU A 287 -16.92 -0.07 -6.75
C LEU A 287 -17.66 0.49 -5.53
N SER A 288 -18.87 0.00 -5.20
CA SER A 288 -19.62 0.41 -4.00
C SER A 288 -18.89 0.09 -2.71
N MET A 289 -18.29 -1.10 -2.61
CA MET A 289 -17.53 -1.49 -1.43
C MET A 289 -16.11 -0.91 -1.39
N GLN A 290 -15.73 -0.10 -2.38
CA GLN A 290 -14.40 0.52 -2.47
C GLN A 290 -13.27 -0.51 -2.50
N PHE A 291 -13.48 -1.59 -3.25
CA PHE A 291 -12.57 -2.74 -3.34
C PHE A 291 -11.11 -2.35 -3.56
N HIS A 292 -10.85 -1.43 -4.48
CA HIS A 292 -9.51 -0.92 -4.77
C HIS A 292 -8.83 -0.28 -3.55
N THR A 293 -9.55 0.51 -2.77
CA THR A 293 -9.04 1.15 -1.54
C THR A 293 -8.76 0.07 -0.49
N ARG A 294 -9.63 -0.93 -0.33
CA ARG A 294 -9.41 -2.04 0.60
C ARG A 294 -8.14 -2.84 0.27
N VAL A 295 -7.96 -3.18 -1.01
CA VAL A 295 -6.77 -3.91 -1.48
C VAL A 295 -5.51 -3.09 -1.25
N LEU A 296 -5.51 -1.80 -1.62
CA LEU A 296 -4.36 -0.91 -1.40
C LEU A 296 -3.98 -0.87 0.09
N HIS A 297 -4.92 -0.52 0.96
CA HIS A 297 -4.61 -0.27 2.37
C HIS A 297 -4.25 -1.56 3.12
N THR A 298 -4.82 -2.70 2.74
CA THR A 298 -4.60 -3.97 3.44
C THR A 298 -3.34 -4.69 2.96
N LEU A 299 -3.07 -4.68 1.65
CA LEU A 299 -1.97 -5.47 1.06
C LEU A 299 -0.75 -4.63 0.65
N CYS A 300 -0.95 -3.37 0.25
CA CYS A 300 0.12 -2.56 -0.32
C CYS A 300 0.71 -1.54 0.68
N MET A 301 -0.12 -0.94 1.54
CA MET A 301 0.30 0.08 2.53
C MET A 301 0.67 -0.53 3.89
N VAL A 302 1.57 -1.51 3.87
CA VAL A 302 2.07 -2.20 5.07
C VAL A 302 3.20 -1.40 5.76
N PRO A 303 3.36 -1.49 7.10
CA PRO A 303 4.24 -0.61 7.88
C PRO A 303 5.67 -0.46 7.34
N CYS A 304 6.36 -1.56 7.04
CA CYS A 304 7.74 -1.52 6.53
C CYS A 304 7.89 -0.93 5.12
N ARG A 305 6.78 -0.63 4.43
CA ARG A 305 6.77 0.04 3.11
C ARG A 305 6.40 1.51 3.19
N VAL A 306 5.65 1.90 4.22
CA VAL A 306 5.20 3.29 4.42
C VAL A 306 6.05 4.03 5.45
N VAL A 307 7.02 3.37 6.09
CA VAL A 307 8.02 4.06 6.92
C VAL A 307 9.25 4.34 6.08
N ARG A 308 9.60 5.63 5.98
CA ARG A 308 10.82 6.07 5.33
C ARG A 308 12.03 5.44 6.03
N TYR A 309 12.95 4.84 5.28
CA TYR A 309 14.14 4.12 5.79
C TYR A 309 13.88 2.79 6.50
N ALA A 310 12.68 2.21 6.43
CA ALA A 310 12.45 0.86 6.94
C ALA A 310 13.03 -0.21 6.00
N LYS A 311 13.59 -1.28 6.58
CA LYS A 311 13.96 -2.51 5.86
C LYS A 311 12.70 -3.23 5.41
N ARG A 312 12.65 -3.62 4.12
CA ARG A 312 11.49 -4.30 3.55
C ARG A 312 11.54 -5.79 3.85
N CYS A 313 10.47 -6.34 4.42
CA CYS A 313 10.39 -7.78 4.67
C CYS A 313 9.76 -8.55 3.49
N SER A 314 10.21 -9.80 3.27
CA SER A 314 9.79 -10.62 2.12
C SER A 314 8.28 -10.95 2.12
N ARG A 315 7.64 -10.96 3.29
CA ARG A 315 6.20 -11.19 3.42
C ARG A 315 5.40 -9.99 2.92
N CYS A 316 5.75 -8.79 3.39
CA CYS A 316 5.12 -7.55 2.97
C CYS A 316 5.37 -7.25 1.49
N GLU A 317 6.54 -7.61 0.95
CA GLU A 317 6.79 -7.52 -0.50
C GLU A 317 5.85 -8.43 -1.29
N ARG A 318 5.71 -9.70 -0.90
CA ARG A 318 4.78 -10.65 -1.56
C ARG A 318 3.32 -10.21 -1.46
N ALA A 319 2.87 -9.76 -0.29
CA ALA A 319 1.52 -9.23 -0.11
C ALA A 319 1.25 -8.04 -1.03
N ALA A 320 2.19 -7.10 -1.08
CA ALA A 320 2.06 -5.92 -1.92
C ALA A 320 2.11 -6.28 -3.42
N GLU A 321 2.99 -7.19 -3.85
CA GLU A 321 3.02 -7.67 -5.24
C GLU A 321 1.69 -8.32 -5.66
N PHE A 322 1.11 -9.12 -4.77
CA PHE A 322 -0.18 -9.74 -5.02
C PHE A 322 -1.33 -8.73 -5.05
N GLY A 323 -1.38 -7.80 -4.10
CA GLY A 323 -2.35 -6.70 -4.10
C GLY A 323 -2.23 -5.85 -5.36
N ARG A 324 -0.99 -5.61 -5.82
CA ARG A 324 -0.68 -4.93 -7.06
C ARG A 324 -1.28 -5.65 -8.29
N GLU A 325 -1.18 -6.97 -8.35
CA GLU A 325 -1.79 -7.77 -9.43
C GLU A 325 -3.32 -7.66 -9.44
N ILE A 326 -3.98 -7.75 -8.29
CA ILE A 326 -5.44 -7.60 -8.17
C ILE A 326 -5.90 -6.23 -8.67
N LEU A 327 -5.21 -5.17 -8.25
CA LEU A 327 -5.53 -3.81 -8.64
C LEU A 327 -5.35 -3.57 -10.13
N ARG A 328 -4.29 -4.13 -10.74
CA ARG A 328 -4.07 -4.11 -12.19
C ARG A 328 -5.26 -4.72 -12.93
N GLU A 329 -5.68 -5.90 -12.51
CA GLU A 329 -6.76 -6.65 -13.15
C GLU A 329 -8.09 -5.89 -13.02
N PHE A 330 -8.43 -5.43 -11.81
CA PHE A 330 -9.65 -4.66 -11.56
C PHE A 330 -9.67 -3.35 -12.35
N ALA A 331 -8.55 -2.61 -12.38
CA ALA A 331 -8.42 -1.38 -13.14
C ALA A 331 -8.66 -1.61 -14.64
N SER A 332 -8.17 -2.72 -15.22
CA SER A 332 -8.38 -3.04 -16.64
C SER A 332 -9.85 -3.21 -17.01
N HIS A 333 -10.69 -3.65 -16.08
CA HIS A 333 -12.13 -3.79 -16.28
C HIS A 333 -12.91 -2.49 -16.01
N VAL A 334 -12.45 -1.70 -15.03
CA VAL A 334 -13.05 -0.40 -14.70
C VAL A 334 -12.71 0.65 -15.77
N ASP A 335 -11.50 0.60 -16.33
CA ASP A 335 -11.05 1.42 -17.47
C ASP A 335 -11.63 0.91 -18.80
N SER A 336 -12.95 0.77 -18.82
CA SER A 336 -13.77 0.41 -19.97
C SER A 336 -14.95 1.37 -20.05
N ASP A 337 -15.65 1.43 -21.19
CA ASP A 337 -16.89 2.23 -21.31
C ASP A 337 -17.94 1.82 -20.28
N PHE A 338 -17.99 0.53 -19.99
CA PHE A 338 -18.91 -0.03 -19.01
C PHE A 338 -18.56 0.44 -17.59
N GLY A 339 -17.33 0.25 -17.13
CA GLY A 339 -16.89 0.66 -15.79
C GLY A 339 -16.96 2.18 -15.58
N ASN A 340 -16.47 2.95 -16.57
CA ASN A 340 -16.51 4.41 -16.52
C ASN A 340 -17.94 4.97 -16.48
N SER A 341 -18.93 4.30 -17.10
CA SER A 341 -20.33 4.74 -17.03
C SER A 341 -20.91 4.72 -15.61
N PHE A 342 -20.55 3.72 -14.79
CA PHE A 342 -20.95 3.66 -13.38
C PHE A 342 -20.31 4.80 -12.57
N LEU A 343 -19.02 5.06 -12.81
CA LEU A 343 -18.30 6.15 -12.14
C LEU A 343 -18.89 7.51 -12.50
N ILE A 344 -19.18 7.77 -13.77
CA ILE A 344 -19.83 9.02 -14.21
C ILE A 344 -21.18 9.20 -13.53
N LYS A 345 -22.02 8.16 -13.49
CA LYS A 345 -23.33 8.21 -12.82
C LYS A 345 -23.19 8.58 -11.34
N ARG A 346 -22.18 8.05 -10.64
CA ARG A 346 -21.93 8.35 -9.22
C ARG A 346 -21.30 9.72 -8.97
N LEU A 347 -20.48 10.21 -9.90
CA LEU A 347 -19.91 11.57 -9.85
C LEU A 347 -20.98 12.67 -9.96
N SER A 348 -22.10 12.37 -10.62
CA SER A 348 -23.26 13.26 -10.70
C SER A 348 -24.26 13.09 -9.54
N ASN A 349 -23.94 12.30 -8.50
CA ASN A 349 -24.82 12.14 -7.34
C ASN A 349 -24.81 13.41 -6.46
N GLU A 350 -25.90 13.70 -5.75
CA GLU A 350 -25.97 14.83 -4.83
C GLU A 350 -25.17 14.56 -3.54
N ASP A 351 -25.07 13.30 -3.12
CA ASP A 351 -24.35 12.90 -1.91
C ASP A 351 -22.83 13.14 -2.05
N PHE A 352 -22.26 13.91 -1.11
CA PHE A 352 -20.84 14.26 -1.09
C PHE A 352 -19.96 13.02 -1.03
N THR A 353 -20.23 12.10 -0.10
CA THR A 353 -19.42 10.89 0.11
C THR A 353 -19.42 10.02 -1.15
N THR A 354 -20.57 9.81 -1.78
CA THR A 354 -20.69 9.04 -3.02
C THR A 354 -19.90 9.66 -4.16
N ARG A 355 -19.93 10.99 -4.31
CA ARG A 355 -19.15 11.71 -5.32
C ARG A 355 -17.66 11.57 -5.09
N VAL A 356 -17.18 11.79 -3.86
CA VAL A 356 -15.76 11.72 -3.51
C VAL A 356 -15.24 10.29 -3.69
N VAL A 357 -15.98 9.28 -3.24
CA VAL A 357 -15.61 7.86 -3.44
C VAL A 357 -15.53 7.50 -4.93
N ALA A 358 -16.45 8.00 -5.75
CA ALA A 358 -16.40 7.80 -7.20
C ALA A 358 -15.19 8.52 -7.83
N ALA A 359 -14.83 9.71 -7.34
CA ALA A 359 -13.67 10.46 -7.79
C ALA A 359 -12.36 9.75 -7.42
N ILE A 360 -12.24 9.24 -6.18
CA ILE A 360 -11.14 8.40 -5.71
C ILE A 360 -10.97 7.19 -6.64
N ALA A 361 -12.04 6.45 -6.88
CA ALA A 361 -12.01 5.28 -7.77
C ALA A 361 -11.61 5.65 -9.19
N LYS A 362 -12.13 6.76 -9.72
CA LYS A 362 -11.82 7.23 -11.07
C LYS A 362 -10.34 7.61 -11.22
N VAL A 363 -9.79 8.36 -10.27
CA VAL A 363 -8.37 8.77 -10.27
C VAL A 363 -7.43 7.59 -10.03
N ALA A 364 -7.82 6.62 -9.19
CA ALA A 364 -6.99 5.46 -8.89
C ALA A 364 -7.00 4.39 -9.99
N LEU A 365 -8.12 4.21 -10.71
CA LEU A 365 -8.33 3.06 -11.60
C LEU A 365 -8.34 3.40 -13.10
N ILE A 366 -8.74 4.61 -13.49
CA ILE A 366 -8.76 5.00 -14.91
C ILE A 366 -7.40 5.55 -15.31
N ARG A 367 -6.81 5.01 -16.37
CA ARG A 367 -5.48 5.41 -16.87
C ARG A 367 -5.54 6.19 -18.16
N ASP A 368 -6.60 5.98 -18.93
CA ASP A 368 -6.87 6.78 -20.12
C ASP A 368 -7.01 8.27 -19.72
N ARG A 369 -5.96 9.05 -20.03
CA ARG A 369 -5.91 10.50 -19.77
C ARG A 369 -7.09 11.23 -20.41
N PHE A 370 -7.63 10.73 -21.52
CA PHE A 370 -8.84 11.30 -22.13
C PHE A 370 -10.09 11.06 -21.28
N ARG A 371 -10.22 9.90 -20.62
CA ARG A 371 -11.34 9.59 -19.70
C ARG A 371 -11.23 10.29 -18.35
N LEU A 372 -10.00 10.56 -17.91
CA LEU A 372 -9.71 11.37 -16.72
C LEU A 372 -10.05 12.85 -16.96
N GLY A 373 -9.68 13.40 -18.13
CA GLY A 373 -9.85 14.82 -18.44
C GLY A 373 -11.19 15.22 -19.09
N ARG A 374 -12.03 14.27 -19.53
CA ARG A 374 -13.32 14.64 -20.14
C ARG A 374 -14.31 15.15 -19.10
N MET A 375 -14.75 16.40 -19.26
CA MET A 375 -15.96 16.90 -18.59
C MET A 375 -17.14 16.01 -18.98
N SER A 376 -17.69 15.31 -18.00
CA SER A 376 -18.95 14.58 -18.18
C SER A 376 -20.06 15.57 -17.83
N SER A 377 -20.69 16.16 -18.86
CA SER A 377 -21.94 16.95 -18.76
C SER A 377 -22.05 17.82 -17.50
N GLY A 378 -21.24 18.89 -17.43
CA GLY A 378 -21.33 19.92 -16.39
C GLY A 378 -20.64 19.60 -15.05
N CYS A 379 -20.04 18.41 -14.88
CA CYS A 379 -19.28 18.07 -13.68
C CYS A 379 -17.78 18.44 -13.83
N LEU A 380 -17.17 18.92 -12.73
CA LEU A 380 -15.72 19.10 -12.63
C LEU A 380 -15.00 17.77 -12.93
N PRO A 381 -13.82 17.80 -13.57
CA PRO A 381 -12.96 16.62 -13.69
C PRO A 381 -12.75 15.96 -12.33
N ALA A 382 -12.66 14.62 -12.30
CA ALA A 382 -12.58 13.88 -11.04
C ALA A 382 -11.40 14.30 -10.17
N LEU A 383 -10.28 14.70 -10.79
CA LEU A 383 -9.11 15.20 -10.09
C LEU A 383 -9.36 16.57 -9.43
N ASP A 384 -9.98 17.50 -10.15
CA ASP A 384 -10.34 18.82 -9.61
C ASP A 384 -11.32 18.67 -8.45
N LEU A 385 -12.30 17.77 -8.59
CA LEU A 385 -13.24 17.43 -7.52
C LEU A 385 -12.51 16.90 -6.27
N LEU A 386 -11.44 16.12 -6.42
CA LEU A 386 -10.65 15.65 -5.27
C LEU A 386 -9.89 16.80 -4.60
N PHE A 387 -9.29 17.71 -5.37
CA PHE A 387 -8.62 18.89 -4.80
C PHE A 387 -9.59 19.80 -4.07
N ASP A 388 -10.76 20.09 -4.67
CA ASP A 388 -11.80 20.92 -4.07
C ASP A 388 -12.39 20.26 -2.82
N SER A 389 -12.57 18.94 -2.85
CA SER A 389 -13.06 18.20 -1.68
C SER A 389 -12.04 18.20 -0.54
N LEU A 390 -10.75 18.02 -0.86
CA LEU A 390 -9.69 18.09 0.15
C LEU A 390 -9.57 19.50 0.73
N HIS A 391 -9.61 20.53 -0.11
CA HIS A 391 -9.63 21.94 0.32
C HIS A 391 -10.83 22.22 1.24
N SER A 392 -12.03 21.82 0.82
CA SER A 392 -13.25 21.99 1.61
C SER A 392 -13.19 21.26 2.94
N LEU A 393 -12.58 20.07 3.02
CA LEU A 393 -12.42 19.36 4.29
C LEU A 393 -11.44 20.08 5.22
N LEU A 394 -10.32 20.58 4.68
CA LEU A 394 -9.26 21.22 5.47
C LEU A 394 -9.61 22.63 5.96
N THR A 395 -10.52 23.32 5.28
CA THR A 395 -10.96 24.69 5.64
C THR A 395 -12.15 24.72 6.60
N ARG A 396 -12.69 23.55 6.98
CA ARG A 396 -13.80 23.48 7.92
C ARG A 396 -13.34 23.65 9.37
N ASP A 397 -14.16 24.38 10.13
CA ASP A 397 -13.93 24.61 11.55
C ASP A 397 -13.97 23.32 12.39
N ASP A 398 -14.75 22.32 11.94
CA ASP A 398 -14.91 21.01 12.59
C ASP A 398 -13.92 19.94 12.09
N PHE A 399 -12.83 20.32 11.40
CA PHE A 399 -11.87 19.38 10.81
C PHE A 399 -11.38 18.32 11.82
N LEU A 400 -11.15 18.70 13.08
CA LEU A 400 -10.70 17.77 14.11
C LEU A 400 -11.67 16.61 14.33
N GLU A 401 -12.97 16.88 14.28
CA GLU A 401 -14.03 15.90 14.49
C GLU A 401 -14.21 15.02 13.24
N ILE A 402 -14.21 15.64 12.05
CA ILE A 402 -14.43 14.90 10.78
C ILE A 402 -13.17 14.20 10.25
N SER A 403 -11.97 14.54 10.75
CA SER A 403 -10.70 14.00 10.25
C SER A 403 -10.54 12.49 10.41
N GLY A 404 -11.32 11.89 11.31
CA GLY A 404 -11.38 10.44 11.53
C GLY A 404 -12.46 9.73 10.72
N GLU A 405 -13.32 10.45 9.97
CA GLU A 405 -14.44 9.85 9.27
C GLU A 405 -13.99 8.92 8.14
N THR A 406 -14.53 7.70 8.17
CA THR A 406 -14.23 6.64 7.21
C THR A 406 -15.42 6.42 6.29
N THR A 407 -15.17 6.12 5.03
CA THR A 407 -16.24 5.84 4.04
C THR A 407 -16.77 4.40 4.10
N TYR A 408 -16.15 3.52 4.90
CA TYR A 408 -16.60 2.15 5.17
C TYR A 408 -16.04 1.65 6.51
N SER A 409 -16.70 0.66 7.11
CA SER A 409 -16.32 0.11 8.43
C SER A 409 -14.88 -0.37 8.48
N GLY A 410 -14.08 0.20 9.39
CA GLY A 410 -12.66 -0.14 9.57
C GLY A 410 -11.75 0.36 8.43
N GLY A 411 -12.24 1.25 7.56
CA GLY A 411 -11.47 1.85 6.50
C GLY A 411 -10.56 2.99 6.97
N PRO A 412 -9.66 3.47 6.10
CA PRO A 412 -8.87 4.68 6.35
C PRO A 412 -9.78 5.94 6.29
N PRO A 413 -9.39 7.04 6.95
CA PRO A 413 -10.12 8.30 6.85
C PRO A 413 -10.20 8.84 5.43
N ILE A 414 -11.27 9.56 5.10
CA ILE A 414 -11.53 10.05 3.74
C ILE A 414 -10.36 10.88 3.17
N CYS A 415 -9.74 11.74 3.98
CA CYS A 415 -8.58 12.53 3.55
C CYS A 415 -7.39 11.65 3.15
N ALA A 416 -7.14 10.57 3.88
CA ALA A 416 -6.08 9.62 3.54
C ALA A 416 -6.39 8.85 2.25
N GLN A 417 -7.66 8.57 1.96
CA GLN A 417 -8.08 7.97 0.69
C GLN A 417 -7.87 8.92 -0.48
N ILE A 418 -8.20 10.21 -0.33
CA ILE A 418 -7.98 11.24 -1.35
C ILE A 418 -6.47 11.36 -1.65
N VAL A 419 -5.64 11.54 -0.61
CA VAL A 419 -4.17 11.60 -0.75
C VAL A 419 -3.62 10.33 -1.41
N GLY A 420 -4.12 9.16 -0.99
CA GLY A 420 -3.75 7.87 -1.57
C GLY A 420 -4.11 7.76 -3.06
N ALA A 421 -5.25 8.29 -3.48
CA ALA A 421 -5.66 8.34 -4.89
C ALA A 421 -4.78 9.31 -5.69
N ILE A 422 -4.54 10.52 -5.19
CA ILE A 422 -3.67 11.51 -5.87
C ILE A 422 -2.25 10.96 -6.05
N SER A 423 -1.76 10.15 -5.11
CA SER A 423 -0.46 9.48 -5.20
C SER A 423 -0.30 8.57 -6.43
N THR A 424 -1.39 8.14 -7.07
CA THR A 424 -1.36 7.28 -8.26
C THR A 424 -0.86 8.05 -9.49
N LEU A 425 -1.03 9.37 -9.50
CA LEU A 425 -0.73 10.24 -10.64
C LEU A 425 0.74 10.65 -10.72
N VAL A 426 1.48 10.57 -9.62
CA VAL A 426 2.89 10.99 -9.58
C VAL A 426 3.74 9.99 -10.37
N SER A 427 4.37 10.47 -11.44
CA SER A 427 5.16 9.66 -12.35
C SER A 427 6.42 9.09 -11.69
N SER A 428 6.83 7.88 -12.06
CA SER A 428 8.07 7.26 -11.55
C SER A 428 9.32 8.10 -11.85
N GLN A 429 9.31 8.85 -12.96
CA GLN A 429 10.38 9.77 -13.31
C GLN A 429 10.46 10.94 -12.33
N ARG A 430 9.31 11.55 -12.00
CA ARG A 430 9.26 12.65 -11.02
C ARG A 430 9.67 12.19 -9.64
N LEU A 431 9.26 10.99 -9.23
CA LEU A 431 9.72 10.37 -7.98
C LEU A 431 11.24 10.21 -7.99
N ARG A 432 11.81 9.75 -9.10
CA ARG A 432 13.26 9.59 -9.26
C ARG A 432 14.00 10.92 -9.17
N GLU A 433 13.53 11.98 -9.81
CA GLU A 433 14.14 13.32 -9.72
C GLU A 433 14.22 13.84 -8.28
N ILE A 434 13.21 13.52 -7.47
CA ILE A 434 13.16 13.91 -6.05
C ILE A 434 14.16 13.06 -5.21
N LEU A 435 14.40 11.80 -5.62
CA LEU A 435 15.16 10.78 -4.88
C LEU A 435 16.63 10.60 -5.32
N ASP A 436 16.99 10.74 -6.59
CA ASP A 436 18.33 10.47 -7.20
C ASP A 436 19.47 11.34 -6.65
N ALA A 437 19.19 12.24 -5.70
CA ALA A 437 20.21 13.04 -5.02
C ALA A 437 20.93 12.29 -3.88
N ASP A 438 20.61 11.02 -3.63
CA ASP A 438 21.15 10.19 -2.54
C ASP A 438 22.49 9.50 -2.88
N ALA A 439 23.50 10.27 -3.30
CA ALA A 439 24.87 9.76 -3.44
C ALA A 439 25.63 9.77 -2.08
N ALA A 440 26.66 8.92 -1.98
CA ALA A 440 27.38 8.57 -0.75
C ALA A 440 27.74 9.75 0.17
N VAL A 441 27.35 9.63 1.44
CA VAL A 441 27.68 10.55 2.53
C VAL A 441 29.18 10.53 2.82
N ARG A 442 29.83 11.70 2.80
CA ARG A 442 31.11 11.89 3.48
C ARG A 442 30.84 12.46 4.88
N PRO A 443 31.39 11.88 5.95
CA PRO A 443 31.30 12.48 7.27
C PRO A 443 31.94 13.86 7.24
N GLN A 444 31.24 14.84 7.81
CA GLN A 444 31.74 16.21 7.94
C GLN A 444 32.86 16.24 8.97
N GLU A 445 33.99 16.87 8.63
CA GLU A 445 35.12 17.02 9.55
C GLU A 445 34.69 17.81 10.80
N ARG A 446 34.93 17.23 11.98
CA ARG A 446 34.61 17.83 13.27
C ARG A 446 35.59 18.98 13.54
N GLY A 447 35.05 20.16 13.84
CA GLY A 447 35.83 21.34 14.21
C GLY A 447 35.69 21.72 15.69
N GLU A 448 36.46 22.71 16.13
CA GLU A 448 36.37 23.31 17.47
C GLU A 448 35.26 24.37 17.53
N CYS A 449 34.69 24.62 18.71
CA CYS A 449 33.66 25.65 18.88
C CYS A 449 34.27 27.05 18.71
N LEU A 450 33.74 27.83 17.78
CA LEU A 450 34.24 29.18 17.51
C LEU A 450 33.72 30.21 18.51
N ILE A 451 32.52 30.04 19.08
CA ILE A 451 31.96 31.00 20.06
C ILE A 451 32.70 30.91 21.40
N GLU A 452 32.92 29.70 21.92
CA GLU A 452 33.64 29.48 23.19
C GLU A 452 35.11 29.93 23.11
N LYS A 453 35.74 29.89 21.92
CA LYS A 453 37.11 30.39 21.73
C LYS A 453 37.25 31.89 22.01
N TYR A 454 36.21 32.68 21.74
CA TYR A 454 36.21 34.13 21.94
C TYR A 454 35.68 34.56 23.31
N GLU A 455 35.13 33.63 24.12
CA GLU A 455 34.71 33.95 25.50
C GLU A 455 35.89 34.21 26.45
N GLY A 456 37.09 33.71 26.11
CA GLY A 456 38.28 33.77 26.96
C GLY A 456 39.45 34.62 26.43
N THR A 457 39.31 35.33 25.31
CA THR A 457 40.42 36.09 24.70
C THR A 457 40.10 37.58 24.56
N ASP A 458 41.01 38.42 25.06
CA ASP A 458 41.06 39.90 24.87
C ASP A 458 41.44 40.22 23.41
N SER A 459 40.64 39.74 22.45
CA SER A 459 40.85 40.01 21.03
C SER A 459 40.17 41.32 20.65
N ASP A 460 40.85 42.19 19.90
CA ASP A 460 40.34 43.45 19.30
C ASP A 460 39.16 43.26 18.29
N VAL A 461 38.53 42.09 18.30
CA VAL A 461 37.46 41.70 17.38
C VAL A 461 36.15 42.33 17.84
N GLU A 462 35.46 43.02 16.94
CA GLU A 462 34.16 43.64 17.24
C GLU A 462 33.09 42.55 17.41
N MET A 463 32.44 42.52 18.58
CA MET A 463 31.48 41.46 18.96
C MET A 463 30.05 41.98 18.97
N LEU A 464 29.12 41.13 18.53
CA LEU A 464 27.67 41.32 18.72
C LEU A 464 27.21 40.53 19.94
N ILE A 465 26.35 41.15 20.75
CA ILE A 465 25.84 40.61 22.00
C ILE A 465 24.33 40.35 21.85
N PHE A 466 23.92 39.10 22.02
CA PHE A 466 22.51 38.71 22.03
C PHE A 466 22.06 38.40 23.46
N LYS A 467 20.94 38.99 23.87
CA LYS A 467 20.37 38.81 25.22
C LYS A 467 18.89 38.45 25.17
N THR A 468 18.36 37.77 26.17
CA THR A 468 16.91 37.57 26.35
C THR A 468 16.23 38.89 26.75
N GLN A 469 14.89 38.91 26.72
CA GLN A 469 14.11 40.06 27.23
C GLN A 469 14.39 40.36 28.71
N GLU A 470 14.76 39.33 29.48
CA GLU A 470 15.10 39.41 30.90
C GLU A 470 16.55 39.89 31.12
N GLY A 471 17.32 40.07 30.05
CA GLY A 471 18.70 40.56 30.07
C GLY A 471 19.77 39.47 30.20
N GLU A 472 19.39 38.20 30.19
CA GLU A 472 20.33 37.07 30.22
C GLU A 472 21.11 36.98 28.92
N LEU A 473 22.41 36.68 29.00
CA LEU A 473 23.28 36.58 27.83
C LEU A 473 23.04 35.25 27.10
N LEU A 474 22.70 35.30 25.82
CA LEU A 474 22.56 34.10 24.99
C LEU A 474 23.87 33.72 24.32
N ALA A 475 24.49 34.67 23.60
CA ALA A 475 25.76 34.45 22.93
C ALA A 475 26.49 35.76 22.62
N ARG A 476 27.81 35.66 22.48
CA ARG A 476 28.68 36.70 21.91
C ARG A 476 29.29 36.16 20.63
N VAL A 477 29.06 36.83 19.52
CA VAL A 477 29.52 36.37 18.20
C VAL A 477 30.34 37.43 17.48
N PRO A 478 31.42 37.05 16.76
CA PRO A 478 32.21 37.99 15.97
C PRO A 478 31.37 38.65 14.87
N MET A 479 31.42 39.99 14.80
CA MET A 479 30.63 40.76 13.85
C MET A 479 30.97 40.41 12.39
N ASP A 480 32.25 40.19 12.10
CA ASP A 480 32.71 39.83 10.75
C ASP A 480 32.11 38.49 10.28
N ALA A 481 32.09 37.48 11.16
CA ALA A 481 31.54 36.16 10.85
C ALA A 481 30.02 36.23 10.61
N VAL A 482 29.29 37.01 11.41
CA VAL A 482 27.85 37.22 11.24
C VAL A 482 27.54 37.97 9.94
N CYS A 483 28.33 39.00 9.59
CA CYS A 483 28.18 39.73 8.34
C CYS A 483 28.52 38.89 7.10
N GLU A 484 29.45 37.94 7.21
CA GLU A 484 29.76 36.99 6.13
C GLU A 484 28.64 35.95 5.95
N GLY A 485 28.09 35.45 7.06
CA GLY A 485 27.06 34.39 7.06
C GLY A 485 25.63 34.87 6.78
N SER A 486 25.32 36.15 7.01
CA SER A 486 23.96 36.70 6.89
C SER A 486 23.94 37.99 6.07
N ARG A 487 23.18 37.98 4.97
CA ARG A 487 22.95 39.19 4.16
C ARG A 487 22.17 40.26 4.90
N TYR A 488 21.34 39.86 5.87
CA TYR A 488 20.59 40.79 6.72
C TYR A 488 21.54 41.62 7.59
N PHE A 489 22.42 40.98 8.34
CA PHE A 489 23.39 41.70 9.18
C PHE A 489 24.43 42.44 8.34
N GLN A 490 24.88 41.85 7.23
CA GLN A 490 25.72 42.55 6.26
C GLN A 490 25.06 43.86 5.81
N GLY A 491 23.80 43.81 5.39
CA GLY A 491 23.04 44.99 4.98
C GLY A 491 22.91 46.01 6.12
N MET A 492 22.63 45.56 7.34
CA MET A 492 22.49 46.40 8.54
C MET A 492 23.74 47.22 8.86
N PHE A 493 24.93 46.61 8.77
CA PHE A 493 26.18 47.24 9.18
C PHE A 493 27.00 47.86 8.05
N THR A 494 26.77 47.46 6.79
CA THR A 494 27.41 48.09 5.64
C THR A 494 26.65 49.33 5.17
N SER A 495 25.31 49.29 5.22
CA SER A 495 24.45 50.42 4.86
C SER A 495 24.49 51.49 5.96
N ASP A 496 24.21 52.75 5.59
CA ASP A 496 24.11 53.89 6.50
C ASP A 496 22.81 53.83 7.34
N LEU A 497 22.59 52.71 8.01
CA LEU A 497 21.47 52.47 8.92
C LEU A 497 21.83 52.91 10.34
N GLN A 498 20.80 53.12 11.17
CA GLN A 498 20.96 53.67 12.51
C GLN A 498 21.96 52.87 13.36
N GLU A 499 22.01 51.56 13.19
CA GLU A 499 22.87 50.63 13.94
C GLU A 499 24.36 50.88 13.70
N LYS A 500 24.73 51.32 12.50
CA LYS A 500 26.10 51.71 12.15
C LYS A 500 26.46 53.05 12.79
N PHE A 501 25.58 54.05 12.71
CA PHE A 501 25.83 55.39 13.28
C PHE A 501 25.77 55.43 14.81
N THR A 502 24.89 54.64 15.42
CA THR A 502 24.69 54.58 16.87
C THR A 502 25.61 53.57 17.55
N LYS A 503 26.41 52.81 16.79
CA LYS A 503 27.23 51.69 17.29
C LYS A 503 26.42 50.72 18.14
N ARG A 504 25.17 50.44 17.75
CA ARG A 504 24.36 49.43 18.44
C ARG A 504 24.95 48.05 18.17
N ARG A 505 25.38 47.35 19.22
CA ARG A 505 25.95 45.99 19.17
C ARG A 505 25.20 44.99 20.04
N THR A 506 24.09 45.41 20.64
CA THR A 506 23.27 44.56 21.51
C THR A 506 21.88 44.40 20.91
N PHE A 507 21.49 43.14 20.74
CA PHE A 507 20.21 42.70 20.22
C PHE A 507 19.46 41.89 21.28
N VAL A 508 18.14 42.04 21.29
CA VAL A 508 17.26 41.34 22.23
C VAL A 508 16.55 40.24 21.47
N PHE A 509 16.67 39.01 21.95
CA PHE A 509 15.95 37.84 21.47
C PHE A 509 14.57 37.78 22.11
N CYS A 510 13.56 37.54 21.29
CA CYS A 510 12.18 37.34 21.70
C CYS A 510 11.68 35.99 21.13
N PRO A 511 11.31 35.01 21.98
CA PRO A 511 10.82 33.71 21.51
C PRO A 511 9.61 33.81 20.58
N ASP A 512 8.67 34.70 20.90
CA ASP A 512 7.43 34.88 20.11
C ASP A 512 7.70 35.52 18.75
N GLU A 513 8.67 36.45 18.67
CA GLU A 513 9.01 37.09 17.40
C GLU A 513 9.84 36.17 16.52
N GLU A 514 10.78 35.42 17.10
CA GLU A 514 11.71 34.53 16.37
C GLU A 514 11.12 33.14 16.12
N ASP A 515 10.00 32.79 16.75
CA ASP A 515 9.29 31.52 16.62
C ASP A 515 10.21 30.29 16.83
N CYS A 516 11.09 30.38 17.83
CA CYS A 516 12.03 29.33 18.20
C CYS A 516 12.47 29.43 19.67
N SER A 517 13.10 28.37 20.18
CA SER A 517 13.66 28.37 21.54
C SER A 517 14.98 29.17 21.61
N ALA A 518 15.32 29.65 22.81
CA ALA A 518 16.61 30.31 23.05
C ALA A 518 17.80 29.39 22.72
N GLU A 519 17.67 28.08 22.94
CA GLU A 519 18.69 27.10 22.57
C GLU A 519 18.85 27.00 21.06
N ASP A 520 17.75 26.93 20.30
CA ASP A 520 17.79 26.88 18.84
C ASP A 520 18.38 28.16 18.27
N PHE A 521 17.98 29.33 18.80
CA PHE A 521 18.56 30.59 18.40
C PHE A 521 20.06 30.66 18.68
N THR A 522 20.51 30.12 19.82
CA THR A 522 21.94 30.02 20.14
C THR A 522 22.66 29.10 19.14
N ARG A 523 22.10 27.93 18.82
CA ARG A 523 22.63 27.02 17.77
C ARG A 523 22.75 27.73 16.41
N PHE A 524 21.76 28.55 16.05
CA PHE A 524 21.79 29.36 14.85
C PHE A 524 22.97 30.35 14.85
N LEU A 525 23.22 31.03 15.97
CA LEU A 525 24.37 31.92 16.14
C LEU A 525 25.71 31.17 16.03
N HIS A 526 25.80 29.95 16.57
CA HIS A 526 26.95 29.07 16.36
C HIS A 526 27.17 28.77 14.87
N HIS A 527 26.10 28.42 14.14
CA HIS A 527 26.18 28.16 12.71
C HIS A 527 26.60 29.38 11.89
N LEU A 528 26.04 30.56 12.19
CA LEU A 528 26.43 31.84 11.58
C LEU A 528 27.91 32.15 11.79
N SER A 529 28.45 31.79 12.96
CA SER A 529 29.86 32.01 13.29
C SER A 529 30.80 31.00 12.60
N GLY A 530 30.27 30.08 11.78
CA GLY A 530 31.04 29.03 11.10
C GLY A 530 31.36 27.83 11.99
N CYS A 531 30.71 27.67 13.14
CA CYS A 531 30.95 26.56 14.06
C CYS A 531 30.58 25.22 13.42
N ARG A 532 31.45 24.22 13.58
CA ARG A 532 31.24 22.83 13.13
C ARG A 532 31.41 21.81 14.28
N ALA A 533 31.28 22.27 15.52
CA ALA A 533 31.37 21.45 16.72
C ALA A 533 30.02 20.83 17.08
N GLN A 534 29.95 20.08 18.19
CA GLN A 534 28.69 19.45 18.63
C GLN A 534 27.59 20.46 18.96
N CYS A 535 27.94 21.68 19.39
CA CYS A 535 26.99 22.74 19.71
C CYS A 535 26.22 23.29 18.50
N SER A 536 26.64 22.98 17.26
CA SER A 536 25.90 23.32 16.04
C SER A 536 25.17 22.11 15.42
N LEU A 537 25.13 20.95 16.09
CA LEU A 537 24.45 19.78 15.54
C LEU A 537 22.92 19.90 15.69
N ILE A 538 22.22 19.52 14.62
CA ILE A 538 20.75 19.51 14.56
C ILE A 538 20.28 18.06 14.75
N HIS A 539 19.66 17.79 15.91
CA HIS A 539 19.25 16.45 16.31
C HIS A 539 17.74 16.22 16.32
N SER A 540 16.92 17.28 16.26
CA SER A 540 15.46 17.19 16.31
C SER A 540 14.79 17.89 15.12
N ALA A 541 13.57 17.49 14.82
CA ALA A 541 12.78 18.08 13.74
C ALA A 541 12.46 19.56 14.03
N GLU A 542 12.18 19.89 15.29
CA GLU A 542 11.88 21.24 15.77
C GLU A 542 13.08 22.17 15.56
N ALA A 543 14.28 21.72 15.97
CA ALA A 543 15.52 22.47 15.77
C ALA A 543 15.80 22.68 14.28
N CYS A 544 15.57 21.66 13.46
CA CYS A 544 15.77 21.74 12.02
C CYS A 544 14.83 22.77 11.36
N VAL A 545 13.55 22.75 11.74
CA VAL A 545 12.56 23.72 11.26
C VAL A 545 12.87 25.13 11.74
N ALA A 546 13.31 25.30 12.99
CA ALA A 546 13.79 26.58 13.49
C ALA A 546 14.96 27.11 12.64
N MET A 547 15.93 26.27 12.29
CA MET A 547 17.06 26.68 11.43
C MET A 547 16.59 27.11 10.03
N ILE A 548 15.58 26.45 9.45
CA ILE A 548 15.01 26.84 8.15
C ILE A 548 14.38 28.24 8.28
N LYS A 549 13.52 28.46 9.28
CA LYS A 549 12.85 29.74 9.51
C LYS A 549 13.84 30.88 9.77
N LEU A 550 14.83 30.65 10.63
CA LEU A 550 15.87 31.62 10.92
C LEU A 550 16.74 31.90 9.69
N SER A 551 17.07 30.88 8.88
CA SER A 551 17.84 31.07 7.65
C SER A 551 17.11 31.94 6.63
N ASP A 552 15.78 31.84 6.56
CA ASP A 552 14.94 32.67 5.70
C ASP A 552 14.85 34.11 6.24
N ARG A 553 14.48 34.27 7.51
CA ARG A 553 14.35 35.57 8.19
C ARG A 553 15.62 36.42 8.15
N TYR A 554 16.77 35.80 8.42
CA TYR A 554 18.08 36.47 8.47
C TYR A 554 18.86 36.35 7.15
N LEU A 555 18.25 35.83 6.08
CA LEU A 555 18.83 35.73 4.74
C LEU A 555 20.21 35.05 4.77
N CYS A 556 20.26 33.82 5.30
CA CYS A 556 21.47 33.01 5.49
C CYS A 556 21.51 31.85 4.48
N PRO A 557 21.85 32.10 3.20
CA PRO A 557 21.76 31.09 2.14
C PRO A 557 22.64 29.86 2.40
N ALA A 558 23.80 30.03 3.04
CA ALA A 558 24.71 28.91 3.35
C ALA A 558 24.12 27.94 4.38
N LEU A 559 23.42 28.45 5.41
CA LEU A 559 22.72 27.61 6.39
C LEU A 559 21.53 26.91 5.74
N SER A 560 20.77 27.66 4.95
CA SER A 560 19.65 27.18 4.14
C SER A 560 20.07 26.01 3.23
N GLU A 561 21.18 26.16 2.52
CA GLU A 561 21.77 25.12 1.69
C GLU A 561 22.25 23.93 2.53
N TYR A 562 22.94 24.16 3.65
CA TYR A 562 23.37 23.09 4.55
C TYR A 562 22.22 22.23 5.07
N VAL A 563 21.15 22.86 5.56
CA VAL A 563 19.99 22.16 6.14
C VAL A 563 19.21 21.38 5.09
N CYS A 564 19.03 21.97 3.91
CA CYS A 564 18.18 21.45 2.84
C CYS A 564 18.94 20.66 1.75
N CYS A 565 20.28 20.60 1.80
CA CYS A 565 21.08 19.86 0.82
C CYS A 565 20.70 18.38 0.82
N PRO A 566 21.08 17.61 -0.23
CA PRO A 566 20.79 16.18 -0.31
C PRO A 566 21.25 15.36 0.89
N HIS A 567 22.25 15.85 1.64
CA HIS A 567 22.81 15.21 2.82
C HIS A 567 22.49 15.96 4.12
N GLY A 568 21.59 16.94 4.06
CA GLY A 568 21.28 17.83 5.16
C GLY A 568 20.43 17.17 6.26
N PRO A 569 20.44 17.73 7.48
CA PRO A 569 19.64 17.24 8.61
C PRO A 569 18.13 17.17 8.30
N ALA A 570 17.58 18.08 7.49
CA ALA A 570 16.16 18.06 7.13
C ALA A 570 15.75 16.75 6.45
N ARG A 571 16.60 16.20 5.58
CA ARG A 571 16.28 14.96 4.87
C ARG A 571 16.30 13.74 5.77
N ARG A 572 17.22 13.67 6.73
CA ARG A 572 17.34 12.57 7.70
C ARG A 572 16.20 12.59 8.71
N LEU A 573 15.84 13.77 9.19
CA LEU A 573 14.84 13.95 10.24
C LEU A 573 13.41 13.91 9.71
N LEU A 574 13.18 14.16 8.41
CA LEU A 574 11.86 14.13 7.79
C LEU A 574 11.36 12.69 7.62
N ASN A 575 10.31 12.33 8.35
CA ASN A 575 9.58 11.08 8.22
C ASN A 575 8.08 11.32 8.48
N GLY A 576 7.23 10.29 8.46
CA GLY A 576 5.79 10.46 8.68
C GLY A 576 5.40 10.99 10.06
N GLU A 577 6.24 10.81 11.09
CA GLU A 577 5.99 11.31 12.45
C GLU A 577 6.37 12.78 12.59
N THR A 578 7.45 13.21 11.94
CA THR A 578 7.95 14.59 11.99
C THR A 578 7.37 15.50 10.91
N LEU A 579 6.73 14.92 9.89
CA LEU A 579 6.07 15.65 8.80
C LEU A 579 5.11 16.77 9.28
N PRO A 580 4.29 16.60 10.34
CA PRO A 580 3.43 17.67 10.84
C PRO A 580 4.20 18.93 11.27
N VAL A 581 5.46 18.79 11.68
CA VAL A 581 6.34 19.92 12.08
C VAL A 581 6.98 20.57 10.85
N PHE A 582 7.42 19.77 9.88
CA PHE A 582 8.06 20.26 8.66
C PHE A 582 7.08 20.94 7.69
N LEU A 583 5.92 20.32 7.44
CA LEU A 583 5.03 20.71 6.34
C LEU A 583 4.56 22.17 6.44
N PRO A 584 4.07 22.68 7.58
CA PRO A 584 3.62 24.08 7.68
C PRO A 584 4.78 25.06 7.45
N ALA A 585 5.94 24.80 8.08
CA ALA A 585 7.09 25.69 8.01
C ALA A 585 7.63 25.83 6.58
N VAL A 586 7.68 24.73 5.84
CA VAL A 586 8.19 24.72 4.46
C VAL A 586 7.20 25.38 3.49
N LEU A 587 5.89 25.24 3.73
CA LEU A 587 4.84 25.94 2.97
C LEU A 587 4.86 27.46 3.22
N THR A 588 5.22 27.89 4.43
CA THR A 588 5.39 29.32 4.75
C THR A 588 6.66 29.90 4.15
N ALA A 589 7.80 29.21 4.29
CA ALA A 589 9.10 29.74 3.87
C ALA A 589 9.22 29.84 2.33
N GLN A 590 8.60 28.95 1.55
CA GLN A 590 8.62 28.90 0.07
C GLN A 590 10.00 28.97 -0.62
N THR A 591 11.11 29.07 0.11
CA THR A 591 12.48 29.19 -0.39
C THR A 591 13.06 27.87 -0.88
N HIS A 592 12.42 26.74 -0.56
CA HIS A 592 12.97 25.41 -0.76
C HIS A 592 12.02 24.47 -1.50
N GLU A 593 11.85 24.68 -2.81
CA GLU A 593 11.01 23.82 -3.67
C GLU A 593 11.33 22.32 -3.53
N ARG A 594 12.61 21.96 -3.37
CA ARG A 594 13.04 20.56 -3.16
C ARG A 594 12.55 19.99 -1.83
N LEU A 595 12.57 20.78 -0.76
CA LEU A 595 12.11 20.32 0.55
C LEU A 595 10.58 20.22 0.58
N VAL A 596 9.86 21.14 -0.09
CA VAL A 596 8.42 21.02 -0.33
C VAL A 596 8.10 19.69 -1.02
N ALA A 597 8.79 19.40 -2.13
CA ALA A 597 8.60 18.16 -2.88
C ALA A 597 8.89 16.91 -2.03
N MET A 598 9.91 16.95 -1.16
CA MET A 598 10.20 15.87 -0.21
C MET A 598 9.12 15.70 0.86
N CYS A 599 8.56 16.79 1.39
CA CYS A 599 7.47 16.74 2.38
C CYS A 599 6.21 16.13 1.73
N LEU A 600 5.85 16.59 0.52
CA LEU A 600 4.73 16.03 -0.22
C LEU A 600 4.97 14.56 -0.61
N LEU A 601 6.18 14.20 -1.01
CA LEU A 601 6.55 12.81 -1.27
C LEU A 601 6.39 11.94 -0.02
N THR A 602 6.84 12.45 1.13
CA THR A 602 6.70 11.78 2.43
C THR A 602 5.22 11.59 2.78
N LEU A 603 4.38 12.60 2.56
CA LEU A 603 2.94 12.53 2.78
C LEU A 603 2.28 11.42 1.93
N ILE A 604 2.58 11.36 0.64
CA ILE A 604 1.88 10.47 -0.31
C ILE A 604 2.44 9.04 -0.35
N ARG A 605 3.68 8.80 0.11
CA ARG A 605 4.33 7.47 0.06
C ARG A 605 4.74 6.91 1.41
N TYR A 606 5.16 7.77 2.34
CA TYR A 606 5.83 7.38 3.57
C TYR A 606 5.07 7.82 4.84
N CYS A 607 3.74 7.74 4.76
CA CYS A 607 2.85 7.97 5.89
C CYS A 607 1.80 6.88 5.98
N THR A 608 1.52 6.46 7.21
CA THR A 608 0.29 5.74 7.58
C THR A 608 -0.91 6.69 7.53
N SER A 609 -2.13 6.16 7.53
CA SER A 609 -3.34 6.99 7.51
C SER A 609 -3.44 7.95 8.70
N SER A 610 -2.96 7.56 9.89
CA SER A 610 -2.92 8.45 11.06
C SER A 610 -1.90 9.59 10.90
N GLN A 611 -0.73 9.28 10.33
CA GLN A 611 0.31 10.28 10.03
C GLN A 611 -0.15 11.28 8.97
N ILE A 612 -0.88 10.83 7.93
CA ILE A 612 -1.49 11.72 6.93
C ILE A 612 -2.45 12.70 7.63
N VAL A 613 -3.34 12.21 8.48
CA VAL A 613 -4.28 13.07 9.23
C VAL A 613 -3.55 14.06 10.14
N ALA A 614 -2.50 13.62 10.83
CA ALA A 614 -1.70 14.49 11.67
C ALA A 614 -1.02 15.62 10.88
N ALA A 615 -0.46 15.30 9.70
CA ALA A 615 0.17 16.28 8.82
C ALA A 615 -0.85 17.25 8.21
N LEU A 616 -2.02 16.78 7.81
CA LEU A 616 -3.09 17.63 7.30
C LEU A 616 -3.65 18.56 8.38
N ARG A 617 -3.76 18.08 9.61
CA ARG A 617 -4.17 18.89 10.77
C ARG A 617 -3.20 20.02 11.07
N SER A 618 -1.90 19.83 10.84
CA SER A 618 -0.94 20.90 11.04
C SER A 618 -1.03 21.99 9.98
N VAL A 619 -1.75 21.77 8.88
CA VAL A 619 -1.97 22.77 7.80
C VAL A 619 -3.36 23.40 7.90
N SER A 620 -4.36 22.69 8.44
CA SER A 620 -5.78 23.11 8.43
C SER A 620 -6.09 24.39 9.21
N HIS A 621 -5.19 24.86 10.08
CA HIS A 621 -5.40 26.05 10.91
C HIS A 621 -5.29 27.39 10.15
N SER A 622 -4.81 27.38 8.90
CA SER A 622 -4.63 28.57 8.08
C SER A 622 -5.08 28.32 6.65
N SER A 623 -6.05 29.11 6.16
CA SER A 623 -6.52 29.00 4.77
C SER A 623 -5.40 29.21 3.76
N LEU A 624 -4.45 30.12 4.07
CA LEU A 624 -3.28 30.38 3.22
C LEU A 624 -2.37 29.16 3.11
N LEU A 625 -2.19 28.41 4.21
CA LEU A 625 -1.40 27.17 4.19
C LEU A 625 -2.13 26.07 3.41
N VAL A 626 -3.45 25.97 3.54
CA VAL A 626 -4.27 25.03 2.77
C VAL A 626 -4.18 25.34 1.27
N ASP A 627 -4.34 26.60 0.87
CA ASP A 627 -4.22 27.03 -0.53
C ASP A 627 -2.84 26.70 -1.09
N SER A 628 -1.77 27.06 -0.36
CA SER A 628 -0.39 26.74 -0.74
C SER A 628 -0.17 25.22 -0.87
N PHE A 629 -0.67 24.44 0.09
CA PHE A 629 -0.57 22.98 0.06
C PHE A 629 -1.26 22.38 -1.17
N ILE A 630 -2.49 22.80 -1.48
CA ILE A 630 -3.24 22.30 -2.64
C ILE A 630 -2.55 22.68 -3.95
N GLU A 631 -2.02 23.89 -4.09
CA GLU A 631 -1.29 24.31 -5.27
C GLU A 631 0.01 23.52 -5.47
N GLN A 632 0.77 23.28 -4.40
CA GLN A 632 1.99 22.46 -4.46
C GLN A 632 1.68 20.99 -4.79
N LEU A 633 0.56 20.46 -4.27
CA LEU A 633 0.12 19.10 -4.58
C LEU A 633 -0.33 18.98 -6.05
N LYS A 634 -1.04 19.98 -6.59
CA LYS A 634 -1.37 20.07 -8.02
C LYS A 634 -0.11 20.07 -8.87
N ALA A 635 0.86 20.93 -8.54
CA ALA A 635 2.14 21.05 -9.24
C ALA A 635 2.94 19.74 -9.25
N LEU A 636 2.86 18.94 -8.18
CA LEU A 636 3.51 17.63 -8.12
C LEU A 636 2.88 16.61 -9.09
N THR A 637 1.61 16.77 -9.42
CA THR A 637 0.85 15.83 -10.28
C THR A 637 0.77 16.26 -11.76
N SER A 638 1.09 17.51 -12.09
CA SER A 638 0.85 18.10 -13.41
C SER A 638 1.93 17.82 -14.47
N SER A 639 2.61 16.66 -14.43
CA SER A 639 3.70 16.30 -15.38
C SER A 639 3.40 15.04 -16.21
#